data_AF-A0A6V8N8L9-F1
#
_entry.id   AF-A0A6V8N8L9-F1
#
_cell.length_a   1.000
_cell.length_b   1.000
_cell.length_c   1.000
_cell.angle_alpha   90.00
_cell.angle_beta   90.00
_cell.angle_gamma   90.00
#
_symmetry.space_group_name_H-M   'P 1'
#
loop_
_entity.id
_entity.type
_entity.pdbx_description
1 polymer ?
#
loop_
_entity_poly.entity_id
_entity_poly.type
_entity_poly.pdbx_seq_one_letter_code
_entity_poly.pdbx_strand_id
1 'polypeptide(L)'
;MEPWHDNKLSPVALPDGVSLPLEVRVHGRGGQGGVTCAKLIAALYARMGLAVQTFGDYGSERSGAPVQAFTRVDRTRITNRNKIYRPDHLLVLDPGLLETPVLSGVVPGALILVNATAPPEAFAEQFRHFRYAVVDATEIAREQGIGSSSVVIINTTIIGAYLRLLGLPHELLREVFAKLGLLGDLPAAELAYQRVQIREAAEAGDVEAQPATLSAGVAEVAPLAGAAQDFPVDLKTGLWSNLSPGYRNYTPPCNAACPAGNDIVAFIQTLKKEGPEAAAAVLLRTQALPAVCGRVCPAPCMSDCNRKAFDGSVNIRSLERWIADHAELSLEKETAAIPRRFAIVGGGPAGLSAAYQLALRGHQATIYEAAPKLGGVLRYGIPEFRLPAAVLDRDLARIQALGVQAVCERPVTGAELARLASEYDAVLVCIGFGAPHTLGVPGEELAGIEQGLPFLERVKTTGEKVSGQVVVVGGGNSAIDCARSALRSGADSVRIVYRRSREDMPAIVEEIAEAEQEGIRLMTRRQPVVVSGTGRVTGITIAEVEAGAPDASGRCRPVVTERTTELPCDLVLLALGQVNERELLPRDWEVKEGRIWQEGSALPVWLAGDCCTGEGTVTHAIGNARRTVIRILAELDAGPLETLPAAADQVVAPAQIRFSAFEVDPPGQDRHIPIAQARQSFAEFNLGLDGPQEAQRCFSCGQCTQCDTCLIYCPDGIIYRSAEGYRVDLERCKGCGMCVAECPRCAMEMHEKNAQGGKP
;
A
#
# COMPACT_ATOMS: atom_id res chain seq x y z
N MET A 1 29.39 14.49 23.66
CA MET A 1 29.83 15.14 22.41
C MET A 1 29.21 16.51 22.38
N GLU A 2 30.01 17.57 22.52
CA GLU A 2 29.52 18.94 22.30
C GLU A 2 29.02 19.10 20.85
N PRO A 3 27.95 19.89 20.61
CA PRO A 3 27.44 20.12 19.27
C PRO A 3 28.50 20.76 18.35
N TRP A 4 28.50 20.41 17.06
CA TRP A 4 29.29 21.10 16.02
C TRP A 4 28.70 22.49 15.67
N HIS A 5 28.40 23.31 16.67
CA HIS A 5 27.76 24.62 16.49
C HIS A 5 28.73 25.80 16.55
N ASP A 6 30.04 25.59 16.62
CA ASP A 6 30.99 26.71 16.61
C ASP A 6 31.21 27.20 15.17
N ASN A 7 30.54 28.32 14.88
CA ASN A 7 30.15 28.81 13.57
C ASN A 7 31.20 29.75 12.96
N LYS A 8 32.43 29.26 12.74
CA LYS A 8 33.55 30.06 12.20
C LYS A 8 34.16 29.58 10.88
N LEU A 9 33.58 28.57 10.22
CA LEU A 9 34.14 28.02 8.98
C LEU A 9 33.07 27.90 7.89
N SER A 10 33.45 28.23 6.65
CA SER A 10 32.58 28.21 5.47
C SER A 10 31.91 26.84 5.29
N PRO A 11 30.59 26.79 5.00
CA PRO A 11 29.88 25.53 4.77
C PRO A 11 30.41 24.86 3.50
N VAL A 12 30.79 23.60 3.63
CA VAL A 12 31.17 22.75 2.50
C VAL A 12 29.87 22.29 1.85
N ALA A 13 29.68 22.64 0.58
CA ALA A 13 28.50 22.20 -0.17
C ALA A 13 28.52 20.68 -0.35
N LEU A 14 27.34 20.07 -0.33
CA LEU A 14 27.18 18.67 -0.72
C LEU A 14 27.65 18.49 -2.17
N PRO A 15 28.38 17.41 -2.49
CA PRO A 15 28.79 17.12 -3.87
C PRO A 15 27.59 16.96 -4.81
N ASP A 16 27.77 17.37 -6.06
CA ASP A 16 26.82 17.05 -7.13
C ASP A 16 26.69 15.52 -7.28
N GLY A 17 25.46 15.00 -7.29
CA GLY A 17 25.18 13.57 -7.39
C GLY A 17 24.88 12.84 -6.07
N VAL A 18 25.01 13.50 -4.91
CA VAL A 18 24.58 12.92 -3.62
C VAL A 18 23.12 13.31 -3.32
N SER A 19 22.20 12.36 -3.44
CA SER A 19 20.78 12.53 -3.05
C SER A 19 20.59 12.37 -1.54
N LEU A 20 19.63 13.10 -0.97
CA LEU A 20 19.19 12.93 0.41
C LEU A 20 17.74 12.41 0.44
N PRO A 21 17.37 11.52 1.40
CA PRO A 21 18.23 10.97 2.45
C PRO A 21 19.31 10.03 1.88
N LEU A 22 20.53 10.14 2.40
CA LEU A 22 21.66 9.30 2.01
C LEU A 22 21.82 8.16 3.03
N GLU A 23 21.89 6.93 2.54
CA GLU A 23 22.09 5.73 3.33
C GLU A 23 23.42 5.04 2.99
N VAL A 24 24.31 4.93 3.97
CA VAL A 24 25.63 4.32 3.84
C VAL A 24 25.72 3.03 4.65
N ARG A 25 26.16 1.95 4.01
CA ARG A 25 26.40 0.65 4.65
C ARG A 25 27.87 0.27 4.59
N VAL A 26 28.45 -0.06 5.74
CA VAL A 26 29.83 -0.52 5.88
C VAL A 26 29.83 -1.98 6.30
N HIS A 27 30.56 -2.83 5.58
CA HIS A 27 30.82 -4.23 5.92
C HIS A 27 32.30 -4.40 6.28
N GLY A 28 32.58 -5.12 7.36
CA GLY A 28 33.93 -5.50 7.74
C GLY A 28 33.92 -6.66 8.72
N ARG A 29 35.07 -6.99 9.29
CA ARG A 29 35.16 -7.99 10.37
C ARG A 29 35.36 -7.33 11.72
N GLY A 30 34.93 -8.01 12.78
CA GLY A 30 35.24 -7.62 14.15
C GLY A 30 36.75 -7.42 14.33
N GLY A 31 37.17 -6.20 14.70
CA GLY A 31 38.58 -5.81 14.82
C GLY A 31 39.10 -4.87 13.71
N GLN A 32 38.43 -4.77 12.55
CA GLN A 32 38.86 -3.90 11.44
C GLN A 32 38.33 -2.45 11.52
N GLY A 33 37.51 -2.14 12.52
CA GLY A 33 37.02 -0.78 12.75
C GLY A 33 35.81 -0.37 11.90
N GLY A 34 34.99 -1.29 11.39
CA GLY A 34 33.80 -0.98 10.56
C GLY A 34 32.81 0.01 11.17
N VAL A 35 32.50 -0.14 12.46
CA VAL A 35 31.62 0.82 13.18
C VAL A 35 32.29 2.18 13.32
N THR A 36 33.61 2.22 13.52
CA THR A 36 34.36 3.47 13.59
C THR A 36 34.42 4.15 12.22
N CYS A 37 34.54 3.38 11.13
CA CYS A 37 34.43 3.90 9.76
C CYS A 37 33.07 4.57 9.54
N ALA A 38 31.97 3.92 9.92
CA ALA A 38 30.62 4.51 9.81
C ALA A 38 30.47 5.80 10.64
N LYS A 39 31.08 5.87 11.83
CA LYS A 39 31.13 7.08 12.66
C LYS A 39 31.96 8.21 12.03
N LEU A 40 33.07 7.89 11.36
CA LEU A 40 33.88 8.87 10.62
C LEU A 40 33.09 9.46 9.45
N ILE A 41 32.34 8.63 8.72
CA ILE A 41 31.41 9.08 7.68
C ILE A 41 30.34 10.00 8.27
N ALA A 42 29.75 9.62 9.41
CA ALA A 42 28.76 10.47 10.09
C ALA A 42 29.37 11.81 10.53
N ALA A 43 30.61 11.81 11.04
CA ALA A 43 31.30 13.03 11.44
C ALA A 43 31.59 13.97 10.24
N LEU A 44 31.94 13.39 9.09
CA LEU A 44 32.13 14.14 7.83
C LEU A 44 30.85 14.89 7.44
N TYR A 45 29.70 14.21 7.40
CA TYR A 45 28.44 14.84 7.01
C TYR A 45 27.87 15.77 8.09
N ALA A 46 28.10 15.48 9.37
CA ALA A 46 27.78 16.41 10.46
C ALA A 46 28.54 17.74 10.32
N ARG A 47 29.82 17.69 9.89
CA ARG A 47 30.63 18.87 9.60
C ARG A 47 30.08 19.71 8.42
N MET A 48 29.32 19.08 7.53
CA MET A 48 28.60 19.75 6.43
C MET A 48 27.24 20.33 6.87
N GLY A 49 26.90 20.25 8.16
CA GLY A 49 25.66 20.81 8.70
C GLY A 49 24.43 19.91 8.53
N LEU A 50 24.61 18.62 8.25
CA LEU A 50 23.53 17.67 8.07
C LEU A 50 23.22 16.91 9.35
N ALA A 51 21.97 16.48 9.49
CA ALA A 51 21.58 15.54 10.53
C ALA A 51 22.11 14.15 10.18
N VAL A 52 22.73 13.50 11.15
CA VAL A 52 23.32 12.16 10.96
C VAL A 52 22.86 11.20 12.05
N GLN A 53 22.73 9.94 11.67
CA GLN A 53 22.52 8.83 12.61
C GLN A 53 23.41 7.66 12.20
N THR A 54 24.12 7.07 13.16
CA THR A 54 24.98 5.92 12.90
C THR A 54 24.91 4.89 14.02
N PHE A 55 24.95 3.61 13.66
CA PHE A 55 25.03 2.50 14.62
C PHE A 55 25.61 1.24 13.97
N GLY A 56 26.14 0.34 14.79
CA GLY A 56 26.67 -0.96 14.37
C GLY A 56 25.70 -2.10 14.65
N ASP A 57 25.83 -3.16 13.87
CA ASP A 57 25.18 -4.46 14.02
C ASP A 57 26.26 -5.54 14.10
N TYR A 58 26.16 -6.38 15.13
CA TYR A 58 27.19 -7.34 15.50
C TYR A 58 26.61 -8.75 15.42
N GLY A 59 27.32 -9.66 14.73
CA GLY A 59 27.04 -11.08 14.80
C GLY A 59 27.22 -11.63 16.23
N SER A 60 26.69 -12.83 16.47
CA SER A 60 26.74 -13.52 17.78
C SER A 60 28.15 -13.98 18.21
N GLU A 61 29.13 -13.94 17.31
CA GLU A 61 30.50 -14.42 17.52
C GLU A 61 31.46 -13.30 17.99
N ARG A 62 32.38 -13.62 18.92
CA ARG A 62 33.09 -12.61 19.74
C ARG A 62 34.38 -12.02 19.16
N SER A 63 34.80 -12.33 17.92
CA SER A 63 35.87 -11.63 17.14
C SER A 63 35.96 -12.23 15.72
N GLY A 64 36.34 -11.44 14.69
CA GLY A 64 36.46 -11.92 13.30
C GLY A 64 35.14 -12.14 12.54
N ALA A 65 34.02 -12.11 13.26
CA ALA A 65 32.67 -12.17 12.71
C ALA A 65 32.38 -11.01 11.73
N PRO A 66 31.54 -11.22 10.71
CA PRO A 66 31.02 -10.13 9.90
C PRO A 66 30.33 -9.07 10.78
N VAL A 67 30.69 -7.81 10.57
CA VAL A 67 30.13 -6.64 11.24
C VAL A 67 29.56 -5.73 10.17
N GLN A 68 28.35 -5.26 10.41
CA GLN A 68 27.71 -4.25 9.59
C GLN A 68 27.61 -2.94 10.38
N ALA A 69 27.76 -1.82 9.71
CA ALA A 69 27.50 -0.52 10.30
C ALA A 69 26.75 0.36 9.31
N PHE A 70 25.87 1.19 9.85
CA PHE A 70 24.89 1.94 9.07
C PHE A 70 25.03 3.41 9.43
N THR A 71 25.02 4.27 8.41
CA THR A 71 25.02 5.72 8.58
C THR A 71 23.96 6.34 7.67
N ARG A 72 23.03 7.10 8.25
CA ARG A 72 22.04 7.91 7.53
C ARG A 72 22.40 9.37 7.63
N VAL A 73 22.13 10.10 6.56
CA VAL A 73 22.37 11.54 6.45
C VAL A 73 21.15 12.19 5.81
N ASP A 74 20.65 13.28 6.39
CA ASP A 74 19.52 14.05 5.86
C ASP A 74 19.62 15.52 6.30
N ARG A 75 18.82 16.41 5.68
CA ARG A 75 18.64 17.81 6.12
C ARG A 75 17.77 17.88 7.38
N THR A 76 16.90 16.90 7.59
CA THR A 76 15.94 16.86 8.70
C THR A 76 16.37 15.87 9.78
N ARG A 77 15.81 16.00 10.99
CA ARG A 77 16.14 15.10 12.11
C ARG A 77 15.78 13.66 11.77
N ILE A 78 16.77 12.76 11.86
CA ILE A 78 16.59 11.33 11.59
C ILE A 78 16.10 10.61 12.86
N THR A 79 14.89 10.05 12.80
CA THR A 79 14.29 9.22 13.87
C THR A 79 14.36 7.71 13.57
N ASN A 80 14.54 7.32 12.31
CA ASN A 80 14.62 5.92 11.87
C ASN A 80 15.96 5.28 12.24
N ARG A 81 15.97 4.28 13.14
CA ARG A 81 17.16 3.53 13.58
C ARG A 81 17.17 2.05 13.12
N ASN A 82 16.64 1.78 11.93
CA ASN A 82 16.61 0.44 11.33
C ASN A 82 17.86 0.17 10.48
N LYS A 83 18.20 -1.10 10.18
CA LYS A 83 19.31 -1.42 9.26
C LYS A 83 19.13 -0.73 7.89
N ILE A 84 20.21 -0.49 7.17
CA ILE A 84 20.16 0.05 5.80
C ILE A 84 20.14 -1.13 4.84
N TYR A 85 18.99 -1.31 4.19
CA TYR A 85 18.77 -2.41 3.26
C TYR A 85 19.14 -2.02 1.82
N ARG A 86 18.89 -0.76 1.44
CA ARG A 86 19.20 -0.22 0.10
C ARG A 86 20.21 0.93 0.22
N PRO A 87 21.50 0.62 0.44
CA PRO A 87 22.50 1.67 0.58
C PRO A 87 22.73 2.38 -0.74
N ASP A 88 22.83 3.70 -0.69
CA ASP A 88 23.38 4.50 -1.77
C ASP A 88 24.89 4.30 -1.87
N HIS A 89 25.57 4.15 -0.72
CA HIS A 89 27.01 3.88 -0.66
C HIS A 89 27.32 2.61 0.13
N LEU A 90 28.11 1.72 -0.46
CA LEU A 90 28.59 0.48 0.14
C LEU A 90 30.11 0.51 0.32
N LEU A 91 30.59 0.34 1.56
CA LEU A 91 32.01 0.16 1.84
C LEU A 91 32.28 -1.27 2.30
N VAL A 92 33.25 -1.94 1.70
CA VAL A 92 33.68 -3.31 2.04
C VAL A 92 35.12 -3.25 2.53
N LEU A 93 35.31 -3.42 3.83
CA LEU A 93 36.61 -3.34 4.49
C LEU A 93 37.45 -4.62 4.35
N ASP A 94 36.80 -5.74 4.08
CA ASP A 94 37.43 -7.04 3.89
C ASP A 94 36.92 -7.68 2.59
N PRO A 95 37.79 -7.91 1.59
CA PRO A 95 37.36 -8.44 0.30
C PRO A 95 36.84 -9.87 0.42
N GLY A 96 37.22 -10.64 1.44
CA GLY A 96 36.68 -11.98 1.69
C GLY A 96 35.19 -11.98 2.09
N LEU A 97 34.59 -10.82 2.37
CA LEU A 97 33.14 -10.71 2.57
C LEU A 97 32.37 -10.63 1.24
N LEU A 98 33.04 -10.44 0.10
CA LEU A 98 32.39 -10.41 -1.21
C LEU A 98 31.78 -11.76 -1.62
N GLU A 99 32.20 -12.86 -0.96
CA GLU A 99 31.61 -14.20 -1.10
C GLU A 99 30.27 -14.35 -0.34
N THR A 100 29.91 -13.38 0.50
CA THR A 100 28.61 -13.29 1.19
C THR A 100 27.70 -12.29 0.45
N PRO A 101 26.37 -12.24 0.70
CA PRO A 101 25.46 -11.38 -0.06
C PRO A 101 25.57 -9.89 0.33
N VAL A 102 26.77 -9.30 0.30
CA VAL A 102 27.05 -7.89 0.63
C VAL A 102 26.44 -6.91 -0.36
N LEU A 103 26.13 -7.38 -1.57
CA LEU A 103 25.41 -6.63 -2.60
C LEU A 103 23.88 -6.71 -2.44
N SER A 104 23.37 -7.46 -1.46
CA SER A 104 21.94 -7.56 -1.21
C SER A 104 21.31 -6.17 -0.96
N GLY A 105 20.30 -5.84 -1.77
CA GLY A 105 19.56 -4.59 -1.74
C GLY A 105 20.29 -3.37 -2.34
N VAL A 106 21.54 -3.50 -2.82
CA VAL A 106 22.24 -2.43 -3.53
C VAL A 106 21.62 -2.28 -4.92
N VAL A 107 21.24 -1.05 -5.30
CA VAL A 107 20.59 -0.76 -6.59
C VAL A 107 21.56 -0.13 -7.59
N PRO A 108 21.34 -0.30 -8.91
CA PRO A 108 22.15 0.37 -9.92
C PRO A 108 22.27 1.88 -9.65
N GLY A 109 23.49 2.42 -9.77
CA GLY A 109 23.80 3.81 -9.41
C GLY A 109 24.39 4.03 -8.01
N ALA A 110 24.37 3.02 -7.14
CA ALA A 110 25.07 3.07 -5.86
C ALA A 110 26.60 3.14 -6.02
N LEU A 111 27.27 3.78 -5.06
CA LEU A 111 28.74 3.86 -5.00
C LEU A 111 29.30 2.68 -4.18
N ILE A 112 30.32 2.02 -4.70
CA ILE A 112 30.98 0.90 -4.00
C ILE A 112 32.46 1.24 -3.76
N LEU A 113 32.95 1.07 -2.54
CA LEU A 113 34.38 1.18 -2.21
C LEU A 113 34.85 -0.10 -1.53
N VAL A 114 35.86 -0.74 -2.12
CA VAL A 114 36.41 -2.01 -1.63
C VAL A 114 37.87 -1.83 -1.22
N ASN A 115 38.21 -2.32 -0.02
CA ASN A 115 39.59 -2.51 0.37
C ASN A 115 40.10 -3.84 -0.21
N ALA A 116 41.01 -3.79 -1.18
CA ALA A 116 41.60 -4.98 -1.78
C ALA A 116 43.00 -4.71 -2.36
N THR A 117 43.82 -5.75 -2.38
CA THR A 117 45.12 -5.78 -3.08
C THR A 117 44.96 -5.98 -4.58
N ALA A 118 43.86 -6.62 -5.01
CA ALA A 118 43.56 -6.88 -6.41
C ALA A 118 43.23 -5.57 -7.15
N PRO A 119 43.63 -5.45 -8.43
CA PRO A 119 43.35 -4.26 -9.21
C PRO A 119 41.84 -4.16 -9.55
N PRO A 120 41.29 -2.96 -9.84
CA PRO A 120 39.86 -2.77 -10.10
C PRO A 120 39.28 -3.70 -11.16
N GLU A 121 40.07 -4.07 -12.18
CA GLU A 121 39.69 -4.97 -13.27
C GLU A 121 39.19 -6.33 -12.76
N ALA A 122 39.69 -6.80 -11.62
CA ALA A 122 39.26 -8.06 -11.02
C ALA A 122 37.79 -8.04 -10.57
N PHE A 123 37.21 -6.86 -10.36
CA PHE A 123 35.84 -6.68 -9.91
C PHE A 123 34.89 -6.16 -11.01
N ALA A 124 35.39 -5.99 -12.25
CA ALA A 124 34.65 -5.34 -13.32
C ALA A 124 33.36 -6.09 -13.68
N GLU A 125 33.35 -7.42 -13.65
CA GLU A 125 32.14 -8.21 -13.90
C GLU A 125 31.14 -8.10 -12.76
N GLN A 126 31.62 -8.24 -11.52
CA GLN A 126 30.79 -8.20 -10.30
C GLN A 126 30.16 -6.81 -10.08
N PHE A 127 30.88 -5.74 -10.42
CA PHE A 127 30.44 -4.36 -10.22
C PHE A 127 30.10 -3.62 -11.51
N ARG A 128 29.83 -4.33 -12.61
CA ARG A 128 29.62 -3.73 -13.94
C ARG A 128 28.58 -2.60 -13.98
N HIS A 129 27.60 -2.64 -13.08
CA HIS A 129 26.46 -1.73 -12.99
C HIS A 129 26.62 -0.62 -11.92
N PHE A 130 27.76 -0.57 -11.25
CA PHE A 130 28.02 0.36 -10.16
C PHE A 130 29.23 1.21 -10.50
N ARG A 131 29.23 2.44 -9.99
CA ARG A 131 30.46 3.23 -9.92
C ARG A 131 31.23 2.76 -8.70
N TYR A 132 32.43 2.22 -8.90
CA TYR A 132 33.18 1.60 -7.82
C TYR A 132 34.63 2.03 -7.76
N ALA A 133 35.23 1.87 -6.59
CA ALA A 133 36.61 2.18 -6.31
C ALA A 133 37.30 1.08 -5.51
N VAL A 134 38.59 0.90 -5.76
CA VAL A 134 39.44 -0.06 -5.06
C VAL A 134 40.68 0.64 -4.51
N VAL A 135 41.05 0.32 -3.27
CA VAL A 135 42.26 0.80 -2.61
C VAL A 135 42.82 -0.30 -1.72
N ASP A 136 44.14 -0.44 -1.64
CA ASP A 136 44.77 -1.26 -0.61
C ASP A 136 44.99 -0.44 0.66
N ALA A 137 43.90 -0.20 1.40
CA ALA A 137 43.98 0.51 2.67
C ALA A 137 44.76 -0.29 3.73
N THR A 138 44.90 -1.60 3.56
CA THR A 138 45.64 -2.49 4.46
C THR A 138 47.15 -2.26 4.35
N GLU A 139 47.68 -2.24 3.13
CA GLU A 139 49.08 -1.93 2.87
C GLU A 139 49.41 -0.51 3.31
N ILE A 140 48.56 0.46 2.97
CA ILE A 140 48.75 1.87 3.37
C ILE A 140 48.77 2.03 4.89
N ALA A 141 47.85 1.37 5.61
CA ALA A 141 47.84 1.41 7.07
C ALA A 141 49.11 0.78 7.68
N ARG A 142 49.63 -0.31 7.08
CA ARG A 142 50.89 -0.94 7.51
C ARG A 142 52.10 -0.05 7.28
N GLU A 143 52.20 0.60 6.12
CA GLU A 143 53.27 1.57 5.81
C GLU A 143 53.34 2.71 6.85
N GLN A 144 52.17 3.11 7.37
CA GLN A 144 52.03 4.21 8.33
C GLN A 144 51.99 3.75 9.79
N GLY A 145 52.17 2.44 10.07
CA GLY A 145 52.20 1.90 11.43
C GLY A 145 50.86 1.95 12.18
N ILE A 146 49.73 1.93 11.47
CA ILE A 146 48.39 1.99 12.07
C ILE A 146 47.90 0.56 12.40
N GLY A 147 47.71 0.27 13.69
CA GLY A 147 47.30 -1.04 14.20
C GLY A 147 48.44 -1.87 14.80
N SER A 148 48.23 -3.17 14.96
CA SER A 148 49.24 -4.13 15.44
C SER A 148 49.69 -5.08 14.33
N SER A 149 50.75 -5.85 14.58
CA SER A 149 51.22 -6.90 13.65
C SER A 149 50.19 -8.00 13.38
N SER A 150 49.18 -8.16 14.26
CA SER A 150 48.11 -9.15 14.14
C SER A 150 46.76 -8.57 13.71
N VAL A 151 46.51 -7.26 13.88
CA VAL A 151 45.26 -6.59 13.49
C VAL A 151 45.57 -5.21 12.90
N VAL A 152 45.45 -5.09 11.58
CA VAL A 152 45.54 -3.81 10.88
C VAL A 152 44.16 -3.16 10.90
N ILE A 153 44.09 -1.92 11.40
CA ILE A 153 42.82 -1.17 11.47
C ILE A 153 42.83 -0.13 10.34
N ILE A 154 41.91 -0.26 9.39
CA ILE A 154 41.93 0.52 8.13
C ILE A 154 40.85 1.61 8.07
N ASN A 155 40.07 1.77 9.14
CA ASN A 155 38.90 2.64 9.19
C ASN A 155 39.23 4.12 8.94
N THR A 156 40.37 4.63 9.42
CA THR A 156 40.81 6.01 9.19
C THR A 156 41.43 6.16 7.80
N THR A 157 42.23 5.19 7.38
CA THR A 157 42.85 5.13 6.05
C THR A 157 41.82 5.13 4.92
N ILE A 158 40.82 4.24 4.96
CA ILE A 158 39.86 4.05 3.87
C ILE A 158 38.95 5.27 3.64
N ILE A 159 38.78 6.13 4.64
CA ILE A 159 37.99 7.36 4.52
C ILE A 159 38.61 8.32 3.49
N GLY A 160 39.94 8.32 3.34
CA GLY A 160 40.62 9.06 2.29
C GLY A 160 40.14 8.67 0.89
N ALA A 161 40.10 7.37 0.61
CA ALA A 161 39.59 6.86 -0.66
C ALA A 161 38.10 7.20 -0.86
N TYR A 162 37.31 7.18 0.21
CA TYR A 162 35.89 7.55 0.17
C TYR A 162 35.67 9.02 -0.22
N LEU A 163 36.46 9.97 0.31
CA LEU A 163 36.36 11.37 -0.10
C LEU A 163 36.69 11.56 -1.58
N ARG A 164 37.73 10.87 -2.08
CA ARG A 164 38.09 10.94 -3.49
C ARG A 164 36.98 10.40 -4.39
N LEU A 165 36.33 9.31 -4.00
CA LEU A 165 35.18 8.73 -4.72
C LEU A 165 33.99 9.70 -4.80
N LEU A 166 33.77 10.49 -3.74
CA LEU A 166 32.75 11.54 -3.68
C LEU A 166 33.15 12.86 -4.38
N GLY A 167 34.38 12.98 -4.90
CA GLY A 167 34.88 14.23 -5.47
C GLY A 167 35.14 15.34 -4.44
N LEU A 168 35.29 14.98 -3.16
CA LEU A 168 35.53 15.93 -2.08
C LEU A 168 37.03 16.21 -1.87
N PRO A 169 37.40 17.42 -1.39
CA PRO A 169 38.77 17.76 -1.04
C PRO A 169 39.26 17.03 0.22
N HIS A 170 40.51 16.51 0.20
CA HIS A 170 41.07 15.75 1.32
C HIS A 170 41.34 16.59 2.58
N GLU A 171 41.41 17.92 2.46
CA GLU A 171 41.60 18.87 3.57
C GLU A 171 40.50 18.77 4.63
N LEU A 172 39.30 18.30 4.26
CA LEU A 172 38.19 18.03 5.19
C LEU A 172 38.57 17.03 6.28
N LEU A 173 39.49 16.11 6.00
CA LEU A 173 39.91 15.09 6.95
C LEU A 173 40.68 15.67 8.11
N ARG A 174 41.49 16.70 7.87
CA ARG A 174 42.30 17.33 8.93
C ARG A 174 41.41 17.83 10.07
N GLU A 175 40.29 18.46 9.75
CA GLU A 175 39.35 18.97 10.75
C GLU A 175 38.59 17.86 11.48
N VAL A 176 38.08 16.88 10.73
CA VAL A 176 37.36 15.72 11.30
C VAL A 176 38.29 14.92 12.21
N PHE A 177 39.53 14.69 11.80
CA PHE A 177 40.52 13.93 12.55
C PHE A 177 41.02 14.72 13.76
N ALA A 178 41.23 16.04 13.65
CA ALA A 178 41.56 16.90 14.80
C ALA A 178 40.51 16.80 15.90
N LYS A 179 39.23 16.91 15.56
CA LYS A 179 38.15 16.86 16.55
C LYS A 179 37.95 15.48 17.17
N LEU A 180 38.31 14.42 16.46
CA LEU A 180 38.23 13.03 16.95
C LEU A 180 39.53 12.52 17.58
N GLY A 181 40.60 13.32 17.60
CA GLY A 181 41.91 12.93 18.16
C GLY A 181 42.68 11.93 17.28
N LEU A 182 42.45 11.94 15.96
CA LEU A 182 42.97 10.97 14.99
C LEU A 182 43.97 11.58 14.00
N LEU A 183 44.58 12.74 14.33
CA LEU A 183 45.53 13.41 13.43
C LEU A 183 46.74 12.56 13.04
N GLY A 184 47.14 11.61 13.89
CA GLY A 184 48.22 10.66 13.59
C GLY A 184 47.93 9.79 12.36
N ASP A 185 46.66 9.55 12.04
CA ASP A 185 46.24 8.70 10.93
C ASP A 185 46.02 9.48 9.62
N LEU A 186 46.13 10.82 9.67
CA LEU A 186 45.88 11.70 8.52
C LEU A 186 46.78 11.37 7.31
N PRO A 187 48.10 11.12 7.46
CA PRO A 187 48.96 10.77 6.33
C PRO A 187 48.49 9.50 5.59
N ALA A 188 47.98 8.50 6.32
CA ALA A 188 47.46 7.28 5.72
C ALA A 188 46.19 7.55 4.90
N ALA A 189 45.29 8.38 5.41
CA ALA A 189 44.09 8.77 4.68
C ALA A 189 44.42 9.62 3.43
N GLU A 190 45.37 10.56 3.52
CA GLU A 190 45.84 11.33 2.37
C GLU A 190 46.46 10.43 1.30
N LEU A 191 47.21 9.40 1.70
CA LEU A 191 47.79 8.43 0.78
C LEU A 191 46.73 7.54 0.12
N ALA A 192 45.70 7.11 0.86
CA ALA A 192 44.55 6.39 0.30
C ALA A 192 43.74 7.25 -0.68
N TYR A 193 43.60 8.54 -0.41
CA TYR A 193 42.98 9.52 -1.32
C TYR A 193 43.72 9.60 -2.66
N GLN A 194 45.06 9.48 -2.64
CA GLN A 194 45.90 9.52 -3.85
C GLN A 194 45.95 8.18 -4.59
N ARG A 195 46.00 7.05 -3.85
CA ARG A 195 46.21 5.71 -4.42
C ARG A 195 44.91 5.01 -4.86
N VAL A 196 43.73 5.50 -4.48
CA VAL A 196 42.46 4.88 -4.87
C VAL A 196 42.25 4.93 -6.39
N GLN A 197 41.81 3.80 -6.93
CA GLN A 197 41.51 3.65 -8.35
C GLN A 197 40.00 3.56 -8.55
N ILE A 198 39.45 4.43 -9.41
CA ILE A 198 38.00 4.56 -9.64
C ILE A 198 37.64 4.00 -11.03
N ARG A 199 36.46 3.37 -11.13
CA ARG A 199 35.85 2.87 -12.36
C ARG A 199 34.40 3.36 -12.44
N GLU A 200 34.01 3.82 -13.62
CA GLU A 200 32.64 4.26 -13.92
C GLU A 200 31.79 3.06 -14.36
N ALA A 201 30.47 3.16 -14.19
CA ALA A 201 29.53 2.09 -14.55
C ALA A 201 29.44 1.91 -16.08
N ALA A 202 29.37 0.66 -16.56
CA ALA A 202 28.91 0.36 -17.91
C ALA A 202 27.38 0.31 -17.91
N GLU A 203 26.72 0.75 -19.00
CA GLU A 203 25.27 1.02 -19.12
C GLU A 203 24.34 0.12 -18.28
N ALA A 204 23.39 0.77 -17.58
CA ALA A 204 22.51 0.15 -16.60
C ALA A 204 21.39 -0.69 -17.25
N GLY A 205 21.38 -1.99 -16.94
CA GLY A 205 20.24 -2.88 -17.14
C GLY A 205 19.90 -3.60 -15.83
N ASP A 206 18.63 -3.99 -15.65
CA ASP A 206 18.12 -4.57 -14.40
C ASP A 206 18.96 -5.74 -13.87
N VAL A 207 19.28 -5.68 -12.57
CA VAL A 207 20.05 -6.73 -11.88
C VAL A 207 19.08 -7.69 -11.21
N GLU A 208 19.08 -8.94 -11.68
CA GLU A 208 18.41 -10.04 -11.00
C GLU A 208 19.17 -10.37 -9.70
N ALA A 209 18.47 -10.28 -8.56
CA ALA A 209 19.00 -10.71 -7.28
C ALA A 209 19.11 -12.25 -7.28
N GLN A 210 20.32 -12.79 -7.10
CA GLN A 210 20.47 -14.23 -6.87
C GLN A 210 19.95 -14.58 -5.47
N PRO A 211 19.02 -15.54 -5.34
CA PRO A 211 18.57 -16.00 -4.04
C PRO A 211 19.73 -16.67 -3.30
N ALA A 212 19.85 -16.37 -2.01
CA ALA A 212 20.82 -17.05 -1.16
C ALA A 212 20.46 -18.53 -1.07
N THR A 213 21.30 -19.40 -1.63
CA THR A 213 21.24 -20.84 -1.35
C THR A 213 21.64 -21.05 0.10
N LEU A 214 20.68 -21.45 0.93
CA LEU A 214 20.92 -21.96 2.28
C LEU A 214 21.82 -23.19 2.17
N SER A 215 23.08 -23.08 2.59
CA SER A 215 23.95 -24.24 2.71
C SER A 215 23.48 -25.11 3.88
N ALA A 216 23.18 -26.37 3.57
CA ALA A 216 23.21 -27.57 4.39
C ALA A 216 22.94 -27.45 5.92
N GLY A 217 21.80 -28.03 6.32
CA GLY A 217 21.63 -28.83 7.53
C GLY A 217 22.10 -28.21 8.85
N VAL A 218 21.26 -27.38 9.47
CA VAL A 218 21.39 -27.05 10.89
C VAL A 218 21.11 -28.32 11.69
N ALA A 219 21.99 -28.66 12.63
CA ALA A 219 21.77 -29.77 13.55
C ALA A 219 20.44 -29.59 14.30
N GLU A 220 19.67 -30.66 14.43
CA GLU A 220 18.38 -30.64 15.13
C GLU A 220 18.61 -30.25 16.60
N VAL A 221 18.16 -29.06 16.97
CA VAL A 221 18.22 -28.58 18.36
C VAL A 221 17.09 -29.22 19.13
N ALA A 222 17.42 -30.05 20.12
CA ALA A 222 16.43 -30.66 20.99
C ALA A 222 15.54 -29.58 21.65
N PRO A 223 14.23 -29.82 21.83
CA PRO A 223 13.34 -28.86 22.46
C PRO A 223 13.82 -28.48 23.86
N LEU A 224 13.76 -27.19 24.20
CA LEU A 224 14.02 -26.65 25.55
C LEU A 224 13.23 -27.37 26.66
N ALA A 225 12.14 -28.06 26.31
CA ALA A 225 11.36 -28.90 27.22
C ALA A 225 12.16 -30.04 27.87
N GLY A 226 13.28 -30.49 27.27
CA GLY A 226 14.16 -31.50 27.85
C GLY A 226 15.05 -30.99 29.00
N ALA A 227 15.18 -29.67 29.17
CA ALA A 227 16.01 -29.03 30.20
C ALA A 227 15.20 -28.55 31.43
N ALA A 228 13.95 -28.99 31.56
CA ALA A 228 13.04 -28.53 32.62
C ALA A 228 13.35 -29.07 34.03
N GLN A 229 14.42 -29.86 34.22
CA GLN A 229 14.69 -30.52 35.51
C GLN A 229 15.43 -29.65 36.55
N ASP A 230 16.04 -28.52 36.16
CA ASP A 230 16.91 -27.73 37.07
C ASP A 230 16.53 -26.24 37.19
N PHE A 231 15.26 -25.86 37.00
CA PHE A 231 14.79 -24.56 37.48
C PHE A 231 14.26 -24.70 38.91
N PRO A 232 14.62 -23.82 39.87
CA PRO A 232 13.97 -23.81 41.17
C PRO A 232 12.49 -23.44 40.99
N VAL A 233 11.64 -24.46 40.94
CA VAL A 233 10.23 -24.43 40.51
C VAL A 233 9.31 -23.62 41.45
N ASP A 234 9.81 -23.17 42.59
CA ASP A 234 9.02 -22.55 43.68
C ASP A 234 9.12 -21.02 43.76
N LEU A 235 9.99 -20.37 42.97
CA LEU A 235 10.13 -18.91 43.01
C LEU A 235 9.09 -18.22 42.10
N LYS A 236 8.03 -17.69 42.72
CA LYS A 236 6.99 -16.86 42.06
C LYS A 236 7.49 -15.44 41.77
N THR A 237 8.48 -15.32 40.89
CA THR A 237 9.12 -14.04 40.49
C THR A 237 8.13 -13.03 39.90
N GLY A 238 6.95 -13.48 39.46
CA GLY A 238 5.88 -12.60 38.99
C GLY A 238 5.31 -11.68 40.06
N LEU A 239 5.41 -12.04 41.34
CA LEU A 239 5.01 -11.17 42.45
C LEU A 239 5.92 -9.94 42.61
N TRP A 240 7.10 -9.93 41.99
CA TRP A 240 8.06 -8.82 42.06
C TRP A 240 7.87 -7.77 40.98
N SER A 241 7.00 -8.03 40.01
CA SER A 241 6.78 -7.14 38.87
C SER A 241 5.42 -6.48 38.92
N ASN A 242 5.40 -5.16 38.71
CA ASN A 242 4.15 -4.41 38.54
C ASN A 242 3.64 -4.46 37.09
N LEU A 243 4.39 -5.07 36.17
CA LEU A 243 4.07 -5.13 34.76
C LEU A 243 3.97 -6.57 34.28
N SER A 244 3.09 -6.83 33.31
CA SER A 244 3.02 -8.11 32.59
C SER A 244 2.71 -7.94 31.12
N PRO A 245 3.27 -8.79 30.26
CA PRO A 245 2.86 -8.84 28.86
C PRO A 245 1.50 -9.50 28.71
N GLY A 246 0.71 -9.04 27.75
CA GLY A 246 -0.54 -9.66 27.32
C GLY A 246 -0.64 -9.67 25.80
N TYR A 247 -1.33 -10.66 25.24
CA TYR A 247 -1.66 -10.68 23.82
C TYR A 247 -2.83 -9.76 23.56
N ARG A 248 -2.71 -8.90 22.55
CA ARG A 248 -3.77 -7.98 22.14
C ARG A 248 -3.85 -7.93 20.63
N ASN A 249 -5.07 -7.97 20.13
CA ASN A 249 -5.36 -7.73 18.73
C ASN A 249 -5.49 -6.22 18.51
N TYR A 250 -4.72 -5.70 17.55
CA TYR A 250 -4.82 -4.33 17.08
C TYR A 250 -5.37 -4.30 15.66
N THR A 251 -5.87 -3.14 15.23
CA THR A 251 -6.45 -2.99 13.91
C THR A 251 -5.34 -2.97 12.86
N PRO A 252 -5.33 -3.94 11.91
CA PRO A 252 -4.44 -3.87 10.76
C PRO A 252 -4.83 -2.66 9.89
N PRO A 253 -3.87 -1.89 9.36
CA PRO A 253 -4.19 -0.70 8.56
C PRO A 253 -4.98 -1.04 7.29
N CYS A 254 -4.73 -2.20 6.67
CA CYS A 254 -5.49 -2.66 5.51
C CYS A 254 -6.97 -2.91 5.85
N ASN A 255 -7.27 -3.47 7.03
CA ASN A 255 -8.63 -3.70 7.48
C ASN A 255 -9.33 -2.35 7.76
N ALA A 256 -8.64 -1.42 8.42
CA ALA A 256 -9.16 -0.08 8.71
C ALA A 256 -9.48 0.70 7.42
N ALA A 257 -8.60 0.59 6.41
CA ALA A 257 -8.75 1.29 5.14
C ALA A 257 -9.78 0.66 4.19
N CYS A 258 -10.23 -0.58 4.44
CA CYS A 258 -11.16 -1.28 3.56
C CYS A 258 -12.59 -0.74 3.71
N PRO A 259 -13.17 -0.08 2.69
CA PRO A 259 -14.51 0.52 2.82
C PRO A 259 -15.62 -0.52 2.97
N ALA A 260 -15.42 -1.70 2.38
CA ALA A 260 -16.30 -2.86 2.49
C ALA A 260 -16.26 -3.51 3.89
N GLY A 261 -15.22 -3.20 4.68
CA GLY A 261 -15.00 -3.75 6.01
C GLY A 261 -14.47 -5.18 6.01
N ASN A 262 -13.73 -5.59 4.97
CA ASN A 262 -13.15 -6.93 4.88
C ASN A 262 -12.10 -7.17 5.97
N ASP A 263 -12.10 -8.36 6.55
CA ASP A 263 -11.01 -8.81 7.41
C ASP A 263 -9.86 -9.36 6.57
N ILE A 264 -9.03 -8.43 6.08
CA ILE A 264 -7.97 -8.72 5.12
C ILE A 264 -6.89 -9.59 5.72
N VAL A 265 -6.46 -9.29 6.94
CA VAL A 265 -5.46 -10.13 7.61
C VAL A 265 -6.01 -11.54 7.85
N ALA A 266 -7.27 -11.69 8.28
CA ALA A 266 -7.84 -13.01 8.49
C ALA A 266 -7.89 -13.83 7.19
N PHE A 267 -8.48 -13.32 6.10
CA PHE A 267 -8.56 -14.13 4.87
C PHE A 267 -7.18 -14.45 4.30
N ILE A 268 -6.18 -13.55 4.43
CA ILE A 268 -4.81 -13.84 4.00
C ILE A 268 -4.17 -14.91 4.90
N GLN A 269 -4.37 -14.86 6.22
CA GLN A 269 -3.86 -15.90 7.12
C GLN A 269 -4.51 -17.25 6.86
N THR A 270 -5.82 -17.27 6.64
CA THR A 270 -6.57 -18.48 6.30
C THR A 270 -6.09 -19.02 4.94
N LEU A 271 -5.87 -18.16 3.94
CA LEU A 271 -5.30 -18.57 2.66
C LEU A 271 -3.94 -19.26 2.81
N LYS A 272 -3.07 -18.75 3.69
CA LYS A 272 -1.75 -19.37 3.96
C LYS A 272 -1.87 -20.75 4.62
N LYS A 273 -2.83 -20.93 5.52
CA LYS A 273 -2.89 -22.07 6.45
C LYS A 273 -3.83 -23.18 5.99
N GLU A 274 -4.96 -22.79 5.43
CA GLU A 274 -6.12 -23.65 5.19
C GLU A 274 -6.55 -23.67 3.72
N GLY A 275 -6.00 -22.78 2.88
CA GLY A 275 -6.24 -22.76 1.43
C GLY A 275 -7.35 -21.81 0.96
N PRO A 276 -7.63 -21.80 -0.35
CA PRO A 276 -8.52 -20.82 -0.98
C PRO A 276 -9.98 -20.92 -0.52
N GLU A 277 -10.51 -22.12 -0.27
CA GLU A 277 -11.90 -22.34 0.11
C GLU A 277 -12.21 -21.75 1.49
N ALA A 278 -11.32 -21.99 2.47
CA ALA A 278 -11.45 -21.41 3.80
C ALA A 278 -11.27 -19.89 3.76
N ALA A 279 -10.36 -19.37 2.94
CA ALA A 279 -10.17 -17.94 2.77
C ALA A 279 -11.41 -17.26 2.14
N ALA A 280 -12.03 -17.92 1.16
CA ALA A 280 -13.28 -17.46 0.56
C ALA A 280 -14.39 -17.36 1.60
N ALA A 281 -14.54 -18.35 2.49
CA ALA A 281 -15.54 -18.31 3.57
C ALA A 281 -15.34 -17.09 4.49
N VAL A 282 -14.09 -16.69 4.78
CA VAL A 282 -13.80 -15.47 5.55
C VAL A 282 -14.18 -14.21 4.77
N LEU A 283 -13.78 -14.12 3.49
CA LEU A 283 -14.06 -13.00 2.61
C LEU A 283 -15.57 -12.76 2.42
N LEU A 284 -16.34 -13.84 2.25
CA LEU A 284 -17.77 -13.81 2.00
C LEU A 284 -18.60 -13.29 3.18
N ARG A 285 -18.06 -13.24 4.41
CA ARG A 285 -18.75 -12.64 5.57
C ARG A 285 -19.09 -11.16 5.34
N THR A 286 -18.28 -10.47 4.54
CA THR A 286 -18.42 -9.03 4.29
C THR A 286 -18.66 -8.72 2.82
N GLN A 287 -18.04 -9.49 1.92
CA GLN A 287 -17.99 -9.17 0.50
C GLN A 287 -19.12 -9.83 -0.31
N ALA A 288 -19.99 -9.00 -0.89
CA ALA A 288 -21.06 -9.45 -1.76
C ALA A 288 -20.60 -9.73 -3.20
N LEU A 289 -19.50 -9.12 -3.64
CA LEU A 289 -19.06 -9.19 -5.04
C LEU A 289 -17.53 -9.37 -5.11
N PRO A 290 -16.96 -10.47 -4.56
CA PRO A 290 -15.52 -10.62 -4.45
C PRO A 290 -14.82 -10.69 -5.81
N ALA A 291 -15.44 -11.34 -6.81
CA ALA A 291 -14.86 -11.46 -8.14
C ALA A 291 -14.82 -10.11 -8.87
N VAL A 292 -15.84 -9.27 -8.64
CA VAL A 292 -15.91 -7.89 -9.13
C VAL A 292 -14.90 -7.00 -8.41
N CYS A 293 -14.88 -7.00 -7.08
CA CYS A 293 -14.02 -6.12 -6.28
C CYS A 293 -12.54 -6.37 -6.55
N GLY A 294 -12.13 -7.63 -6.75
CA GLY A 294 -10.77 -7.97 -7.18
C GLY A 294 -10.33 -7.36 -8.51
N ARG A 295 -11.25 -6.82 -9.32
CA ARG A 295 -10.97 -6.20 -10.63
C ARG A 295 -11.09 -4.68 -10.65
N VAL A 296 -12.08 -4.14 -9.93
CA VAL A 296 -12.46 -2.71 -10.09
C VAL A 296 -12.15 -1.85 -8.85
N CYS A 297 -11.72 -2.47 -7.75
CA CYS A 297 -11.44 -1.75 -6.51
C CYS A 297 -10.20 -0.84 -6.64
N PRO A 298 -10.23 0.40 -6.13
CA PRO A 298 -9.04 1.27 -6.05
C PRO A 298 -8.05 0.87 -4.96
N ALA A 299 -8.33 -0.20 -4.22
CA ALA A 299 -7.47 -0.83 -3.23
C ALA A 299 -6.86 0.11 -2.18
N PRO A 300 -7.66 0.91 -1.44
CA PRO A 300 -7.15 1.75 -0.35
C PRO A 300 -6.41 0.93 0.73
N CYS A 301 -6.78 -0.34 0.90
CA CYS A 301 -6.08 -1.28 1.77
C CYS A 301 -4.62 -1.54 1.37
N MET A 302 -4.26 -1.40 0.09
CA MET A 302 -2.89 -1.49 -0.41
C MET A 302 -2.15 -0.17 -0.17
N SER A 303 -2.82 0.97 -0.37
CA SER A 303 -2.25 2.29 -0.11
C SER A 303 -1.80 2.46 1.34
N ASP A 304 -2.57 1.94 2.29
CA ASP A 304 -2.29 2.06 3.73
C ASP A 304 -1.49 0.87 4.30
N CYS A 305 -1.11 -0.10 3.47
CA CYS A 305 -0.36 -1.26 3.92
C CYS A 305 1.00 -0.88 4.54
N ASN A 306 1.27 -1.31 5.79
CA ASN A 306 2.57 -1.04 6.45
C ASN A 306 3.78 -1.60 5.69
N ARG A 307 3.60 -2.65 4.87
CA ARG A 307 4.69 -3.23 4.08
C ARG A 307 5.20 -2.29 2.97
N LYS A 308 4.42 -1.26 2.60
CA LYS A 308 4.87 -0.16 1.73
C LYS A 308 6.15 0.52 2.22
N ALA A 309 6.31 0.64 3.55
CA ALA A 309 7.50 1.24 4.17
C ALA A 309 8.72 0.29 4.24
N PHE A 310 8.59 -0.94 3.74
CA PHE A 310 9.64 -1.96 3.75
C PHE A 310 10.09 -2.28 2.32
N ASP A 311 9.25 -2.93 1.53
CA ASP A 311 9.59 -3.39 0.17
C ASP A 311 8.40 -3.39 -0.81
N GLY A 312 7.29 -2.74 -0.45
CA GLY A 312 6.10 -2.59 -1.29
C GLY A 312 4.87 -3.26 -0.70
N SER A 313 3.70 -2.65 -0.90
CA SER A 313 2.43 -3.16 -0.36
C SER A 313 2.14 -4.60 -0.78
N VAL A 314 1.36 -5.31 0.04
CA VAL A 314 0.80 -6.60 -0.38
C VAL A 314 -0.24 -6.35 -1.46
N ASN A 315 -0.22 -7.10 -2.57
CA ASN A 315 -1.20 -7.01 -3.65
C ASN A 315 -2.54 -7.69 -3.25
N ILE A 316 -3.22 -7.05 -2.29
CA ILE A 316 -4.45 -7.54 -1.64
C ILE A 316 -5.60 -7.67 -2.64
N ARG A 317 -5.76 -6.70 -3.55
CA ARG A 317 -6.82 -6.71 -4.57
C ARG A 317 -6.71 -7.94 -5.46
N SER A 318 -5.51 -8.26 -5.92
CA SER A 318 -5.30 -9.40 -6.80
C SER A 318 -5.31 -10.73 -6.06
N LEU A 319 -5.00 -10.77 -4.76
CA LEU A 319 -5.28 -11.92 -3.90
C LEU A 319 -6.80 -12.15 -3.74
N GLU A 320 -7.59 -11.10 -3.51
CA GLU A 320 -9.06 -11.18 -3.45
C GLU A 320 -9.61 -11.74 -4.77
N ARG A 321 -9.12 -11.22 -5.91
CA ARG A 321 -9.43 -11.76 -7.23
C ARG A 321 -9.05 -13.23 -7.37
N TRP A 322 -7.83 -13.59 -7.01
CA TRP A 322 -7.33 -14.96 -7.16
C TRP A 322 -8.17 -15.94 -6.35
N ILE A 323 -8.53 -15.61 -5.11
CA ILE A 323 -9.44 -16.41 -4.29
C ILE A 323 -10.79 -16.55 -5.00
N ALA A 324 -11.38 -15.45 -5.48
CA ALA A 324 -12.68 -15.46 -6.13
C ALA A 324 -12.72 -16.24 -7.46
N ASP A 325 -11.59 -16.32 -8.16
CA ASP A 325 -11.46 -17.04 -9.42
C ASP A 325 -11.20 -18.54 -9.24
N HIS A 326 -10.67 -18.99 -8.09
CA HIS A 326 -10.23 -20.38 -7.87
C HIS A 326 -11.00 -21.13 -6.77
N ALA A 327 -11.64 -20.44 -5.83
CA ALA A 327 -12.40 -21.06 -4.76
C ALA A 327 -13.88 -21.26 -5.12
N GLU A 328 -14.51 -22.26 -4.51
CA GLU A 328 -15.97 -22.32 -4.48
C GLU A 328 -16.51 -21.25 -3.53
N LEU A 329 -17.32 -20.35 -4.08
CA LEU A 329 -17.88 -19.23 -3.33
C LEU A 329 -19.27 -19.57 -2.77
N SER A 330 -19.29 -20.21 -1.60
CA SER A 330 -20.53 -20.51 -0.90
C SER A 330 -20.46 -20.10 0.57
N LEU A 331 -21.55 -19.55 1.09
CA LEU A 331 -21.75 -19.35 2.52
C LEU A 331 -23.12 -19.90 2.89
N GLU A 332 -23.21 -20.60 4.03
CA GLU A 332 -24.50 -21.04 4.54
C GLU A 332 -25.31 -19.83 5.00
N LYS A 333 -26.59 -19.79 4.61
CA LYS A 333 -27.53 -18.79 5.10
C LYS A 333 -27.95 -19.16 6.53
N GLU A 334 -28.06 -18.14 7.37
CA GLU A 334 -28.62 -18.24 8.70
C GLU A 334 -30.15 -18.41 8.63
N THR A 335 -30.74 -18.87 9.74
CA THR A 335 -32.18 -18.89 9.92
C THR A 335 -32.57 -17.76 10.86
N ALA A 336 -33.26 -16.75 10.34
CA ALA A 336 -33.78 -15.65 11.15
C ALA A 336 -34.81 -16.16 12.16
N ALA A 337 -34.72 -15.73 13.42
CA ALA A 337 -35.73 -16.03 14.43
C ALA A 337 -37.10 -15.43 14.04
N ILE A 338 -37.08 -14.24 13.45
CA ILE A 338 -38.25 -13.55 12.88
C ILE A 338 -37.91 -13.17 11.43
N PRO A 339 -38.31 -13.98 10.43
CA PRO A 339 -38.13 -13.63 9.04
C PRO A 339 -38.89 -12.34 8.71
N ARG A 340 -38.23 -11.41 8.03
CA ARG A 340 -38.75 -10.09 7.63
C ARG A 340 -38.61 -9.91 6.13
N ARG A 341 -39.37 -8.95 5.57
CA ARG A 341 -39.40 -8.65 4.14
C ARG A 341 -38.83 -7.26 3.87
N PHE A 342 -37.90 -7.19 2.93
CA PHE A 342 -37.22 -5.97 2.53
C PHE A 342 -37.40 -5.70 1.03
N ALA A 343 -37.72 -4.44 0.70
CA ALA A 343 -37.66 -3.95 -0.68
C ALA A 343 -36.35 -3.17 -0.89
N ILE A 344 -35.71 -3.40 -2.04
CA ILE A 344 -34.46 -2.73 -2.41
C ILE A 344 -34.68 -2.07 -3.76
N VAL A 345 -34.54 -0.75 -3.83
CA VAL A 345 -34.73 0.02 -5.07
C VAL A 345 -33.37 0.29 -5.70
N GLY A 346 -33.09 -0.37 -6.82
CA GLY A 346 -31.82 -0.34 -7.54
C GLY A 346 -30.99 -1.62 -7.33
N GLY A 347 -30.60 -2.26 -8.42
CA GLY A 347 -29.81 -3.50 -8.48
C GLY A 347 -28.33 -3.29 -8.78
N GLY A 348 -27.78 -2.14 -8.41
CA GLY A 348 -26.34 -1.84 -8.47
C GLY A 348 -25.55 -2.41 -7.29
N PRO A 349 -24.25 -2.05 -7.12
CA PRO A 349 -23.38 -2.59 -6.07
C PRO A 349 -23.97 -2.51 -4.65
N ALA A 350 -24.57 -1.36 -4.29
CA ALA A 350 -25.18 -1.16 -2.98
C ALA A 350 -26.41 -2.06 -2.79
N GLY A 351 -27.32 -2.13 -3.78
CA GLY A 351 -28.51 -2.96 -3.71
C GLY A 351 -28.19 -4.45 -3.66
N LEU A 352 -27.19 -4.90 -4.43
CA LEU A 352 -26.69 -6.27 -4.40
C LEU A 352 -26.08 -6.62 -3.04
N SER A 353 -25.28 -5.72 -2.46
CA SER A 353 -24.72 -5.91 -1.11
C SER A 353 -25.82 -5.95 -0.04
N ALA A 354 -26.80 -5.06 -0.12
CA ALA A 354 -27.93 -5.06 0.81
C ALA A 354 -28.72 -6.37 0.74
N ALA A 355 -29.09 -6.80 -0.47
CA ALA A 355 -29.83 -8.04 -0.69
C ALA A 355 -29.05 -9.26 -0.19
N TYR A 356 -27.75 -9.31 -0.50
CA TYR A 356 -26.85 -10.35 -0.03
C TYR A 356 -26.81 -10.44 1.49
N GLN A 357 -26.59 -9.31 2.18
CA GLN A 357 -26.46 -9.27 3.64
C GLN A 357 -27.78 -9.63 4.36
N LEU A 358 -28.92 -9.26 3.77
CA LEU A 358 -30.24 -9.62 4.28
C LEU A 358 -30.54 -11.11 4.08
N ALA A 359 -30.27 -11.65 2.89
CA ALA A 359 -30.50 -13.05 2.58
C ALA A 359 -29.60 -13.99 3.39
N LEU A 360 -28.33 -13.61 3.60
CA LEU A 360 -27.42 -14.35 4.47
C LEU A 360 -27.93 -14.46 5.90
N ARG A 361 -28.62 -13.44 6.41
CA ARG A 361 -29.21 -13.41 7.76
C ARG A 361 -30.61 -14.03 7.82
N GLY A 362 -31.07 -14.67 6.75
CA GLY A 362 -32.34 -15.39 6.70
C GLY A 362 -33.57 -14.52 6.43
N HIS A 363 -33.40 -13.28 5.95
CA HIS A 363 -34.52 -12.40 5.59
C HIS A 363 -34.85 -12.47 4.09
N GLN A 364 -36.09 -12.11 3.73
CA GLN A 364 -36.52 -12.03 2.33
C GLN A 364 -36.17 -10.67 1.75
N ALA A 365 -35.43 -10.65 0.63
CA ALA A 365 -35.06 -9.44 -0.08
C ALA A 365 -35.56 -9.48 -1.53
N THR A 366 -36.25 -8.40 -1.94
CA THR A 366 -36.73 -8.20 -3.32
C THR A 366 -36.11 -6.92 -3.89
N ILE A 367 -35.34 -7.07 -4.97
CA ILE A 367 -34.74 -5.96 -5.72
C ILE A 367 -35.72 -5.50 -6.80
N TYR A 368 -36.01 -4.19 -6.85
CA TYR A 368 -36.70 -3.52 -7.94
C TYR A 368 -35.67 -2.76 -8.77
N GLU A 369 -35.46 -3.20 -10.01
CA GLU A 369 -34.46 -2.66 -10.93
C GLU A 369 -35.15 -2.03 -12.14
N ALA A 370 -34.74 -0.82 -12.50
CA ALA A 370 -35.29 -0.09 -13.65
C ALA A 370 -34.77 -0.67 -14.98
N ALA A 371 -33.52 -1.12 -15.00
CA ALA A 371 -32.89 -1.70 -16.17
C ALA A 371 -33.34 -3.15 -16.44
N PRO A 372 -33.07 -3.70 -17.65
CA PRO A 372 -33.41 -5.09 -17.98
C PRO A 372 -32.66 -6.15 -17.16
N LYS A 373 -31.45 -5.81 -16.67
CA LYS A 373 -30.58 -6.72 -15.90
C LYS A 373 -29.95 -6.00 -14.71
N LEU A 374 -29.72 -6.76 -13.63
CA LEU A 374 -28.98 -6.34 -12.45
C LEU A 374 -27.51 -6.01 -12.76
N GLY A 375 -26.90 -5.23 -11.87
CA GLY A 375 -25.49 -4.87 -11.88
C GLY A 375 -25.25 -3.36 -11.90
N GLY A 376 -26.22 -2.55 -12.33
CA GLY A 376 -26.09 -1.09 -12.44
C GLY A 376 -24.81 -0.70 -13.19
N VAL A 377 -24.01 0.21 -12.62
CA VAL A 377 -22.74 0.66 -13.22
C VAL A 377 -21.76 -0.49 -13.51
N LEU A 378 -21.79 -1.60 -12.76
CA LEU A 378 -20.95 -2.76 -13.04
C LEU A 378 -21.28 -3.39 -14.40
N ARG A 379 -22.57 -3.42 -14.73
CA ARG A 379 -23.05 -4.00 -15.98
C ARG A 379 -22.94 -3.03 -17.13
N TYR A 380 -23.40 -1.79 -16.95
CA TYR A 380 -23.58 -0.84 -18.04
C TYR A 380 -22.45 0.21 -18.15
N GLY A 381 -21.74 0.51 -17.07
CA GLY A 381 -20.72 1.56 -17.05
C GLY A 381 -19.28 1.06 -17.14
N ILE A 382 -18.94 -0.06 -16.49
CA ILE A 382 -17.56 -0.58 -16.47
C ILE A 382 -17.28 -1.38 -17.75
N PRO A 383 -16.21 -1.07 -18.52
CA PRO A 383 -15.91 -1.75 -19.78
C PRO A 383 -15.59 -3.24 -19.63
N GLU A 384 -15.83 -4.01 -20.69
CA GLU A 384 -15.61 -5.47 -20.72
C GLU A 384 -14.14 -5.87 -20.48
N PHE A 385 -13.17 -5.07 -20.95
CA PHE A 385 -11.74 -5.33 -20.73
C PHE A 385 -11.32 -5.18 -19.26
N ARG A 386 -12.16 -4.55 -18.44
CA ARG A 386 -11.93 -4.27 -17.02
C ARG A 386 -12.78 -5.17 -16.12
N LEU A 387 -14.05 -5.36 -16.49
CA LEU A 387 -14.98 -6.25 -15.80
C LEU A 387 -15.78 -7.07 -16.82
N PRO A 388 -15.37 -8.31 -17.09
CA PRO A 388 -16.11 -9.19 -18.00
C PRO A 388 -17.52 -9.49 -17.47
N ALA A 389 -18.50 -9.55 -18.36
CA ALA A 389 -19.90 -9.79 -17.99
C ALA A 389 -20.08 -11.13 -17.26
N ALA A 390 -19.37 -12.17 -17.69
CA ALA A 390 -19.42 -13.50 -17.09
C ALA A 390 -18.91 -13.53 -15.63
N VAL A 391 -17.99 -12.63 -15.27
CA VAL A 391 -17.51 -12.49 -13.88
C VAL A 391 -18.60 -11.91 -12.99
N LEU A 392 -19.27 -10.85 -13.46
CA LEU A 392 -20.42 -10.27 -12.76
C LEU A 392 -21.57 -11.27 -12.64
N ASP A 393 -21.88 -12.01 -13.72
CA ASP A 393 -22.96 -13.00 -13.73
C ASP A 393 -22.75 -14.12 -12.70
N ARG A 394 -21.49 -14.51 -12.45
CA ARG A 394 -21.13 -15.49 -11.40
C ARG A 394 -21.50 -15.01 -10.00
N ASP A 395 -21.12 -13.77 -9.68
CA ASP A 395 -21.44 -13.16 -8.38
C ASP A 395 -22.97 -12.94 -8.23
N LEU A 396 -23.66 -12.53 -9.30
CA LEU A 396 -25.13 -12.38 -9.30
C LEU A 396 -25.84 -13.72 -9.06
N ALA A 397 -25.42 -14.78 -9.75
CA ALA A 397 -25.99 -16.11 -9.60
C ALA A 397 -25.85 -16.62 -8.15
N ARG A 398 -24.71 -16.37 -7.51
CA ARG A 398 -24.48 -16.68 -6.10
C ARG A 398 -25.43 -15.95 -5.16
N ILE A 399 -25.65 -14.65 -5.39
CA ILE A 399 -26.60 -13.86 -4.59
C ILE A 399 -28.03 -14.38 -4.79
N GLN A 400 -28.42 -14.70 -6.03
CA GLN A 400 -29.74 -15.25 -6.35
C GLN A 400 -29.94 -16.64 -5.72
N ALA A 401 -28.90 -17.47 -5.64
CA ALA A 401 -28.96 -18.79 -4.99
C ALA A 401 -29.29 -18.71 -3.49
N LEU A 402 -29.09 -17.56 -2.84
CA LEU A 402 -29.53 -17.33 -1.46
C LEU A 402 -31.05 -17.08 -1.33
N GLY A 403 -31.78 -16.99 -2.45
CA GLY A 403 -33.22 -16.73 -2.49
C GLY A 403 -33.59 -15.26 -2.71
N VAL A 404 -32.63 -14.41 -3.09
CA VAL A 404 -32.88 -13.01 -3.44
C VAL A 404 -33.75 -12.94 -4.70
N GLN A 405 -34.84 -12.20 -4.62
CA GLN A 405 -35.76 -11.96 -5.74
C GLN A 405 -35.38 -10.68 -6.47
N ALA A 406 -35.59 -10.65 -7.78
CA ALA A 406 -35.37 -9.46 -8.59
C ALA A 406 -36.53 -9.24 -9.57
N VAL A 407 -37.02 -8.01 -9.62
CA VAL A 407 -38.03 -7.52 -10.56
C VAL A 407 -37.36 -6.44 -11.40
N CYS A 408 -36.85 -6.84 -12.56
CA CYS A 408 -36.24 -5.95 -13.55
C CYS A 408 -37.30 -5.20 -14.36
N GLU A 409 -36.87 -4.20 -15.12
CA GLU A 409 -37.74 -3.36 -15.97
C GLU A 409 -38.87 -2.68 -15.18
N ARG A 410 -38.62 -2.41 -13.89
CA ARG A 410 -39.57 -1.81 -12.96
C ARG A 410 -38.98 -0.53 -12.36
N PRO A 411 -39.03 0.60 -13.08
CA PRO A 411 -38.70 1.88 -12.48
C PRO A 411 -39.67 2.18 -11.32
N VAL A 412 -39.11 2.62 -10.19
CA VAL A 412 -39.87 2.98 -8.99
C VAL A 412 -40.09 4.48 -9.00
N THR A 413 -41.34 4.92 -8.85
CA THR A 413 -41.71 6.33 -8.68
C THR A 413 -41.78 6.70 -7.20
N GLY A 414 -41.87 7.99 -6.86
CA GLY A 414 -42.07 8.41 -5.47
C GLY A 414 -43.37 7.86 -4.85
N ALA A 415 -44.43 7.72 -5.64
CA ALA A 415 -45.68 7.10 -5.21
C ALA A 415 -45.53 5.59 -4.99
N GLU A 416 -44.82 4.89 -5.88
CA GLU A 416 -44.47 3.48 -5.66
C GLU A 416 -43.59 3.29 -4.43
N LEU A 417 -42.63 4.19 -4.19
CA LEU A 417 -41.74 4.13 -3.03
C LEU A 417 -42.55 4.27 -1.73
N ALA A 418 -43.50 5.20 -1.68
CA ALA A 418 -44.41 5.34 -0.54
C ALA A 418 -45.27 4.08 -0.32
N ARG A 419 -45.73 3.44 -1.40
CA ARG A 419 -46.44 2.15 -1.33
C ARG A 419 -45.54 1.02 -0.80
N LEU A 420 -44.31 0.91 -1.29
CA LEU A 420 -43.35 -0.09 -0.79
C LEU A 420 -43.06 0.10 0.70
N ALA A 421 -42.98 1.36 1.16
CA ALA A 421 -42.76 1.68 2.56
C ALA A 421 -43.91 1.25 3.49
N SER A 422 -45.13 1.02 2.98
CA SER A 422 -46.24 0.48 3.76
C SER A 422 -46.40 -1.04 3.67
N GLU A 423 -45.77 -1.69 2.68
CA GLU A 423 -45.89 -3.13 2.43
C GLU A 423 -44.75 -3.97 3.01
N TYR A 424 -43.56 -3.39 3.14
CA TYR A 424 -42.35 -4.04 3.60
C TYR A 424 -41.95 -3.57 5.00
N ASP A 425 -41.22 -4.42 5.75
CA ASP A 425 -40.70 -4.05 7.07
C ASP A 425 -39.67 -2.91 6.98
N ALA A 426 -38.95 -2.87 5.85
CA ALA A 426 -38.01 -1.80 5.52
C ALA A 426 -37.75 -1.72 4.01
N VAL A 427 -37.44 -0.51 3.54
CA VAL A 427 -37.05 -0.22 2.16
C VAL A 427 -35.66 0.40 2.11
N LEU A 428 -34.78 -0.12 1.25
CA LEU A 428 -33.48 0.47 0.97
C LEU A 428 -33.47 1.09 -0.43
N VAL A 429 -33.12 2.38 -0.51
CA VAL A 429 -32.97 3.10 -1.78
C VAL A 429 -31.49 3.13 -2.16
N CYS A 430 -31.15 2.46 -3.25
CA CYS A 430 -29.80 2.18 -3.74
C CYS A 430 -29.60 2.61 -5.20
N ILE A 431 -30.24 3.70 -5.61
CA ILE A 431 -30.33 4.17 -7.01
C ILE A 431 -29.05 4.83 -7.55
N GLY A 432 -28.01 4.98 -6.73
CA GLY A 432 -26.74 5.56 -7.16
C GLY A 432 -26.78 7.08 -7.30
N PHE A 433 -26.03 7.61 -8.28
CA PHE A 433 -26.01 9.05 -8.56
C PHE A 433 -27.12 9.48 -9.52
N GLY A 434 -27.48 10.76 -9.44
CA GLY A 434 -28.44 11.43 -10.31
C GLY A 434 -27.78 12.12 -11.49
N ALA A 435 -28.23 13.33 -11.81
CA ALA A 435 -27.80 14.05 -13.00
C ALA A 435 -26.27 14.24 -13.10
N PRO A 436 -25.67 14.07 -14.29
CA PRO A 436 -24.26 14.35 -14.51
C PRO A 436 -23.95 15.83 -14.46
N HIS A 437 -22.71 16.15 -14.11
CA HIS A 437 -22.21 17.51 -14.22
C HIS A 437 -22.06 17.92 -15.70
N THR A 438 -22.41 19.17 -15.97
CA THR A 438 -22.18 19.83 -17.25
C THR A 438 -20.83 20.57 -17.23
N LEU A 439 -20.32 20.87 -18.41
CA LEU A 439 -19.08 21.60 -18.62
C LEU A 439 -19.25 23.10 -18.30
N GLY A 440 -20.42 23.67 -18.62
CA GLY A 440 -20.76 25.05 -18.32
C GLY A 440 -20.01 26.08 -19.16
N VAL A 441 -19.64 25.72 -20.39
CA VAL A 441 -18.88 26.59 -21.31
C VAL A 441 -19.67 26.85 -22.60
N PRO A 442 -19.39 27.95 -23.32
CA PRO A 442 -20.02 28.21 -24.61
C PRO A 442 -19.77 27.06 -25.60
N GLY A 443 -20.83 26.64 -26.32
CA GLY A 443 -20.78 25.57 -27.32
C GLY A 443 -20.98 24.15 -26.79
N GLU A 444 -21.30 23.98 -25.49
CA GLU A 444 -21.57 22.67 -24.88
C GLU A 444 -22.77 21.93 -25.50
N GLU A 445 -23.68 22.65 -26.14
CA GLU A 445 -24.88 22.13 -26.80
C GLU A 445 -24.62 21.56 -28.21
N LEU A 446 -23.40 21.67 -28.74
CA LEU A 446 -23.06 21.17 -30.08
C LEU A 446 -23.14 19.64 -30.15
N ALA A 447 -23.55 19.12 -31.31
CA ALA A 447 -23.52 17.68 -31.56
C ALA A 447 -22.09 17.14 -31.46
N GLY A 448 -21.93 15.95 -30.90
CA GLY A 448 -20.61 15.35 -30.62
C GLY A 448 -20.05 15.69 -29.23
N ILE A 449 -20.82 16.34 -28.36
CA ILE A 449 -20.55 16.41 -26.93
C ILE A 449 -21.49 15.44 -26.23
N GLU A 450 -20.92 14.51 -25.47
CA GLU A 450 -21.68 13.41 -24.87
C GLU A 450 -21.20 13.12 -23.44
N GLN A 451 -22.12 12.58 -22.64
CA GLN A 451 -21.80 12.10 -21.30
C GLN A 451 -21.08 10.74 -21.39
N GLY A 452 -20.04 10.57 -20.57
CA GLY A 452 -19.17 9.39 -20.63
C GLY A 452 -19.88 8.07 -20.31
N LEU A 453 -20.77 8.04 -19.32
CA LEU A 453 -21.47 6.81 -18.94
C LEU A 453 -22.40 6.29 -20.04
N PRO A 454 -23.29 7.10 -20.65
CA PRO A 454 -24.07 6.68 -21.82
C PRO A 454 -23.20 6.19 -22.98
N PHE A 455 -22.06 6.83 -23.23
CA PHE A 455 -21.12 6.38 -24.25
C PHE A 455 -20.57 4.97 -23.93
N LEU A 456 -20.11 4.75 -22.69
CA LEU A 456 -19.60 3.44 -22.25
C LEU A 456 -20.66 2.34 -22.36
N GLU A 457 -21.90 2.66 -22.00
CA GLU A 457 -23.03 1.75 -22.13
C GLU A 457 -23.26 1.34 -23.58
N ARG A 458 -23.28 2.29 -24.52
CA ARG A 458 -23.49 1.97 -25.94
C ARG A 458 -22.32 1.19 -26.53
N VAL A 459 -21.08 1.52 -26.20
CA VAL A 459 -19.90 0.72 -26.60
C VAL A 459 -20.02 -0.71 -26.10
N LYS A 460 -20.41 -0.91 -24.84
CA LYS A 460 -20.51 -2.23 -24.23
C LYS A 460 -21.70 -3.06 -24.75
N THR A 461 -22.85 -2.42 -24.99
CA THR A 461 -24.09 -3.11 -25.36
C THR A 461 -24.26 -3.30 -26.86
N THR A 462 -23.79 -2.35 -27.68
CA THR A 462 -23.98 -2.34 -29.14
C THR A 462 -22.68 -2.52 -29.93
N GLY A 463 -21.51 -2.39 -29.28
CA GLY A 463 -20.22 -2.44 -29.98
C GLY A 463 -19.93 -1.19 -30.82
N GLU A 464 -20.48 -0.04 -30.42
CA GLU A 464 -20.35 1.24 -31.13
C GLU A 464 -18.90 1.54 -31.54
N LYS A 465 -18.73 1.89 -32.81
CA LYS A 465 -17.45 2.30 -33.40
C LYS A 465 -17.30 3.81 -33.34
N VAL A 466 -16.08 4.24 -33.05
CA VAL A 466 -15.70 5.64 -32.94
C VAL A 466 -14.65 5.92 -34.01
N SER A 467 -14.68 7.11 -34.60
CA SER A 467 -13.69 7.60 -35.56
C SER A 467 -13.33 9.04 -35.25
N GLY A 468 -12.18 9.52 -35.72
CA GLY A 468 -11.76 10.90 -35.49
C GLY A 468 -11.02 11.08 -34.17
N GLN A 469 -10.89 12.34 -33.78
CA GLN A 469 -10.12 12.78 -32.61
C GLN A 469 -11.04 12.97 -31.40
N VAL A 470 -10.78 12.21 -30.34
CA VAL A 470 -11.61 12.20 -29.13
C VAL A 470 -10.93 12.97 -28.00
N VAL A 471 -11.67 13.86 -27.34
CA VAL A 471 -11.25 14.52 -26.10
C VAL A 471 -12.13 14.03 -24.95
N VAL A 472 -11.52 13.49 -23.90
CA VAL A 472 -12.21 13.10 -22.67
C VAL A 472 -11.92 14.15 -21.61
N VAL A 473 -12.94 14.73 -21.00
CA VAL A 473 -12.79 15.74 -19.96
C VAL A 473 -13.08 15.11 -18.60
N GLY A 474 -12.06 15.00 -17.75
CA GLY A 474 -12.17 14.36 -16.44
C GLY A 474 -10.87 13.68 -16.01
N GLY A 475 -10.83 13.19 -14.76
CA GLY A 475 -9.65 12.49 -14.23
C GLY A 475 -9.95 11.28 -13.34
N GLY A 476 -11.22 10.88 -13.22
CA GLY A 476 -11.61 9.68 -12.47
C GLY A 476 -11.62 8.42 -13.34
N ASN A 477 -11.98 7.29 -12.73
CA ASN A 477 -12.02 5.99 -13.41
C ASN A 477 -12.89 6.03 -14.68
N SER A 478 -14.04 6.71 -14.64
CA SER A 478 -14.90 6.87 -15.83
C SER A 478 -14.18 7.57 -16.99
N ALA A 479 -13.25 8.51 -16.71
CA ALA A 479 -12.49 9.19 -17.75
C ALA A 479 -11.47 8.24 -18.41
N ILE A 480 -10.79 7.42 -17.60
CA ILE A 480 -9.87 6.39 -18.09
C ILE A 480 -10.63 5.34 -18.90
N ASP A 481 -11.76 4.86 -18.39
CA ASP A 481 -12.63 3.89 -19.06
C ASP A 481 -13.15 4.44 -20.39
N CYS A 482 -13.60 5.70 -20.44
CA CYS A 482 -14.03 6.37 -21.67
C CYS A 482 -12.88 6.44 -22.69
N ALA A 483 -11.70 6.86 -22.26
CA ALA A 483 -10.56 7.05 -23.15
C ALA A 483 -10.08 5.72 -23.76
N ARG A 484 -9.95 4.69 -22.91
CA ARG A 484 -9.54 3.34 -23.30
C ARG A 484 -10.57 2.65 -24.18
N SER A 485 -11.87 2.88 -23.91
CA SER A 485 -12.95 2.35 -24.75
C SER A 485 -13.01 3.05 -26.10
N ALA A 486 -12.91 4.38 -26.15
CA ALA A 486 -12.88 5.14 -27.41
C ALA A 486 -11.72 4.69 -28.32
N LEU A 487 -10.53 4.48 -27.75
CA LEU A 487 -9.38 3.97 -28.49
C LEU A 487 -9.65 2.58 -29.10
N ARG A 488 -10.17 1.63 -28.31
CA ARG A 488 -10.53 0.27 -28.76
C ARG A 488 -11.68 0.25 -29.77
N SER A 489 -12.55 1.26 -29.71
CA SER A 489 -13.67 1.43 -30.64
C SER A 489 -13.26 2.04 -31.99
N GLY A 490 -12.00 2.46 -32.16
CA GLY A 490 -11.45 2.88 -33.46
C GLY A 490 -11.08 4.35 -33.57
N ALA A 491 -11.08 5.12 -32.48
CA ALA A 491 -10.66 6.52 -32.50
C ALA A 491 -9.22 6.69 -33.04
N ASP A 492 -9.00 7.71 -33.88
CA ASP A 492 -7.68 7.98 -34.48
C ASP A 492 -6.68 8.48 -33.44
N SER A 493 -7.17 9.25 -32.46
CA SER A 493 -6.40 9.67 -31.30
C SER A 493 -7.31 10.02 -30.13
N VAL A 494 -6.83 9.81 -28.91
CA VAL A 494 -7.56 10.11 -27.68
C VAL A 494 -6.70 10.97 -26.76
N ARG A 495 -7.30 12.06 -26.27
CA ARG A 495 -6.66 12.98 -25.30
C ARG A 495 -7.54 13.09 -24.05
N ILE A 496 -6.94 12.97 -22.88
CA ILE A 496 -7.62 13.25 -21.60
C ILE A 496 -7.23 14.66 -21.16
N VAL A 497 -8.21 15.51 -20.90
CA VAL A 497 -8.04 16.86 -20.36
C VAL A 497 -8.43 16.85 -18.89
N TYR A 498 -7.46 17.14 -18.02
CA TYR A 498 -7.66 17.18 -16.58
C TYR A 498 -7.15 18.47 -15.96
N ARG A 499 -8.00 19.10 -15.14
CA ARG A 499 -7.75 20.43 -14.56
C ARG A 499 -6.69 20.46 -13.45
N ARG A 500 -6.21 19.31 -12.97
CA ARG A 500 -5.16 19.22 -11.93
C ARG A 500 -3.96 18.41 -12.41
N SER A 501 -2.99 18.13 -11.53
CA SER A 501 -1.82 17.33 -11.88
C SER A 501 -2.17 15.84 -12.07
N ARG A 502 -1.20 15.05 -12.55
CA ARG A 502 -1.36 13.59 -12.71
C ARG A 502 -1.55 12.91 -11.36
N GLU A 503 -0.84 13.37 -10.35
CA GLU A 503 -0.86 12.84 -8.97
C GLU A 503 -2.20 13.14 -8.28
N ASP A 504 -2.89 14.21 -8.70
CA ASP A 504 -4.20 14.60 -8.20
C ASP A 504 -5.36 13.83 -8.87
N MET A 505 -5.08 12.94 -9.83
CA MET A 505 -6.12 12.18 -10.51
C MET A 505 -6.76 11.17 -9.53
N PRO A 506 -8.10 11.14 -9.40
CA PRO A 506 -8.78 10.16 -8.56
C PRO A 506 -8.83 8.75 -9.18
N ALA A 507 -8.43 8.58 -10.43
CA ALA A 507 -8.38 7.27 -11.08
C ALA A 507 -7.30 6.36 -10.47
N ILE A 508 -7.47 5.05 -10.65
CA ILE A 508 -6.51 4.03 -10.22
C ILE A 508 -5.16 4.27 -10.91
N VAL A 509 -4.08 4.35 -10.13
CA VAL A 509 -2.74 4.77 -10.61
C VAL A 509 -2.23 3.83 -11.70
N GLU A 510 -2.45 2.52 -11.54
CA GLU A 510 -2.08 1.52 -12.53
C GLU A 510 -2.85 1.74 -13.85
N GLU A 511 -4.16 2.00 -13.78
CA GLU A 511 -4.99 2.22 -14.97
C GLU A 511 -4.65 3.52 -15.72
N ILE A 512 -4.17 4.55 -15.01
CA ILE A 512 -3.61 5.77 -15.64
C ILE A 512 -2.36 5.41 -16.44
N ALA A 513 -1.43 4.64 -15.85
CA ALA A 513 -0.20 4.22 -16.52
C ALA A 513 -0.50 3.33 -17.73
N GLU A 514 -1.46 2.40 -17.62
CA GLU A 514 -1.93 1.56 -18.73
C GLU A 514 -2.50 2.39 -19.88
N ALA A 515 -3.31 3.41 -19.58
CA ALA A 515 -3.87 4.31 -20.60
C ALA A 515 -2.75 5.04 -21.38
N GLU A 516 -1.74 5.54 -20.67
CA GLU A 516 -0.57 6.19 -21.28
C GLU A 516 0.22 5.20 -22.17
N GLN A 517 0.43 3.96 -21.70
CA GLN A 517 1.09 2.89 -22.47
C GLN A 517 0.33 2.51 -23.76
N GLU A 518 -1.01 2.59 -23.74
CA GLU A 518 -1.84 2.37 -24.94
C GLU A 518 -1.77 3.53 -25.95
N GLY A 519 -1.15 4.66 -25.59
CA GLY A 519 -0.98 5.84 -26.42
C GLY A 519 -2.01 6.94 -26.19
N ILE A 520 -2.77 6.88 -25.10
CA ILE A 520 -3.69 7.95 -24.71
C ILE A 520 -2.89 9.12 -24.14
N ARG A 521 -3.08 10.32 -24.69
CA ARG A 521 -2.32 11.50 -24.27
C ARG A 521 -3.00 12.20 -23.10
N LEU A 522 -2.32 12.26 -21.96
CA LEU A 522 -2.78 12.99 -20.78
C LEU A 522 -2.38 14.48 -20.85
N MET A 523 -3.36 15.37 -20.75
CA MET A 523 -3.21 16.83 -20.74
C MET A 523 -3.66 17.37 -19.37
N THR A 524 -2.74 17.30 -18.40
CA THR A 524 -2.94 17.80 -17.03
C THR A 524 -2.83 19.31 -16.94
N ARG A 525 -3.36 19.91 -15.87
CA ARG A 525 -3.40 21.37 -15.67
C ARG A 525 -4.00 22.11 -16.87
N ARG A 526 -5.06 21.50 -17.42
CA ARG A 526 -5.83 22.02 -18.54
C ARG A 526 -7.31 21.86 -18.26
N GLN A 527 -8.10 22.85 -18.62
CA GLN A 527 -9.55 22.72 -18.59
C GLN A 527 -10.18 23.38 -19.82
N PRO A 528 -11.32 22.88 -20.31
CA PRO A 528 -12.05 23.54 -21.37
C PRO A 528 -12.56 24.92 -20.96
N VAL A 529 -12.60 25.85 -21.91
CA VAL A 529 -13.18 27.19 -21.76
C VAL A 529 -14.22 27.52 -22.83
N VAL A 530 -14.10 26.95 -24.03
CA VAL A 530 -15.03 27.13 -25.15
C VAL A 530 -14.99 25.88 -26.03
N VAL A 531 -16.12 25.47 -26.59
CA VAL A 531 -16.20 24.50 -27.69
C VAL A 531 -16.47 25.24 -29.00
N SER A 532 -15.71 24.90 -30.04
CA SER A 532 -15.80 25.46 -31.39
C SER A 532 -16.57 24.51 -32.32
N GLY A 533 -17.44 25.07 -33.18
CA GLY A 533 -18.11 24.31 -34.24
C GLY A 533 -19.39 24.96 -34.77
N THR A 534 -19.90 24.45 -35.89
CA THR A 534 -21.20 24.85 -36.48
C THR A 534 -22.13 23.64 -36.57
N GLY A 535 -23.07 23.54 -35.63
CA GLY A 535 -23.98 22.40 -35.50
C GLY A 535 -23.34 21.12 -34.94
N ARG A 536 -22.03 20.90 -35.16
CA ARG A 536 -21.22 19.82 -34.58
C ARG A 536 -19.89 20.38 -34.06
N VAL A 537 -19.35 19.77 -33.02
CA VAL A 537 -18.01 20.07 -32.52
C VAL A 537 -16.95 19.80 -33.60
N THR A 538 -16.02 20.73 -33.74
CA THR A 538 -14.81 20.59 -34.56
C THR A 538 -13.53 20.88 -33.77
N GLY A 539 -13.66 21.47 -32.58
CA GLY A 539 -12.54 21.79 -31.72
C GLY A 539 -12.97 22.18 -30.31
N ILE A 540 -12.04 22.12 -29.37
CA ILE A 540 -12.22 22.54 -27.99
C ILE A 540 -11.03 23.41 -27.57
N THR A 541 -11.32 24.60 -27.07
CA THR A 541 -10.31 25.50 -26.52
C THR A 541 -10.11 25.18 -25.05
N ILE A 542 -8.87 24.88 -24.68
CA ILE A 542 -8.46 24.59 -23.31
C ILE A 542 -7.55 25.70 -22.78
N ALA A 543 -7.73 26.07 -21.51
CA ALA A 543 -6.88 27.02 -20.80
C ALA A 543 -5.87 26.30 -19.90
N GLU A 544 -4.69 26.88 -19.72
CA GLU A 544 -3.78 26.45 -18.68
C GLU A 544 -4.33 26.77 -17.29
N VAL A 545 -4.13 25.84 -16.36
CA VAL A 545 -4.57 25.94 -14.97
C VAL A 545 -3.38 26.01 -14.05
N GLU A 546 -3.36 27.02 -13.19
CA GLU A 546 -2.42 27.14 -12.08
C GLU A 546 -3.03 26.63 -10.78
N ALA A 547 -2.18 26.15 -9.88
CA ALA A 547 -2.61 25.64 -8.58
C ALA A 547 -2.90 26.81 -7.63
N GLY A 548 -4.17 27.03 -7.33
CA GLY A 548 -4.62 27.93 -6.28
C GLY A 548 -4.62 27.28 -4.91
N ALA A 549 -5.19 27.98 -3.93
CA ALA A 549 -5.33 27.46 -2.56
C ALA A 549 -6.11 26.13 -2.52
N PRO A 550 -5.78 25.21 -1.60
CA PRO A 550 -6.56 24.00 -1.35
C PRO A 550 -8.04 24.29 -1.02
N ASP A 551 -8.94 23.45 -1.52
CA ASP A 551 -10.35 23.42 -1.12
C ASP A 551 -10.55 22.60 0.17
N ALA A 552 -11.82 22.44 0.59
CA ALA A 552 -12.17 21.69 1.81
C ALA A 552 -11.78 20.20 1.77
N SER A 553 -11.53 19.64 0.58
CA SER A 553 -11.01 18.28 0.41
C SER A 553 -9.48 18.21 0.47
N GLY A 554 -8.80 19.35 0.68
CA GLY A 554 -7.35 19.49 0.64
C GLY A 554 -6.77 19.59 -0.77
N ARG A 555 -7.62 19.62 -1.82
CA ARG A 555 -7.18 19.64 -3.23
C ARG A 555 -7.05 21.07 -3.72
N CYS A 556 -5.96 21.39 -4.42
CA CYS A 556 -5.77 22.74 -4.98
C CYS A 556 -6.92 23.14 -5.91
N ARG A 557 -7.45 24.35 -5.72
CA ARG A 557 -8.44 24.94 -6.61
C ARG A 557 -7.78 25.34 -7.93
N PRO A 558 -8.41 25.02 -9.08
CA PRO A 558 -7.88 25.44 -10.37
C PRO A 558 -8.03 26.96 -10.54
N VAL A 559 -6.93 27.66 -10.83
CA VAL A 559 -6.94 29.07 -11.27
C VAL A 559 -6.73 29.08 -12.77
N VAL A 560 -7.78 29.45 -13.50
CA VAL A 560 -7.80 29.44 -14.98
C VAL A 560 -7.04 30.65 -15.49
N THR A 561 -6.09 30.43 -16.37
CA THR A 561 -5.31 31.51 -16.98
C THR A 561 -5.85 31.89 -18.35
N GLU A 562 -5.41 33.04 -18.88
CA GLU A 562 -5.76 33.48 -20.25
C GLU A 562 -4.97 32.72 -21.34
N ARG A 563 -3.96 31.94 -20.95
CA ARG A 563 -3.18 31.12 -21.89
C ARG A 563 -4.04 29.95 -22.37
N THR A 564 -4.46 30.01 -23.63
CA THR A 564 -5.34 29.02 -24.24
C THR A 564 -4.68 28.30 -25.40
N THR A 565 -5.19 27.12 -25.73
CA THR A 565 -4.81 26.33 -26.90
C THR A 565 -6.04 25.65 -27.46
N GLU A 566 -6.25 25.73 -28.77
CA GLU A 566 -7.33 25.00 -29.43
C GLU A 566 -6.87 23.59 -29.81
N LEU A 567 -7.72 22.60 -29.50
CA LEU A 567 -7.52 21.21 -29.87
C LEU A 567 -8.59 20.80 -30.88
N PRO A 568 -8.22 20.33 -32.08
CA PRO A 568 -9.19 19.71 -32.98
C PRO A 568 -9.78 18.46 -32.32
N CYS A 569 -11.10 18.30 -32.44
CA CYS A 569 -11.81 17.11 -31.98
C CYS A 569 -13.17 16.95 -32.67
N ASP A 570 -13.58 15.69 -32.84
CA ASP A 570 -14.85 15.29 -33.46
C ASP A 570 -15.86 14.77 -32.42
N LEU A 571 -15.35 14.39 -31.24
CA LEU A 571 -16.12 13.88 -30.11
C LEU A 571 -15.51 14.36 -28.78
N VAL A 572 -16.34 14.88 -27.90
CA VAL A 572 -15.99 15.26 -26.53
C VAL A 572 -16.79 14.42 -25.55
N LEU A 573 -16.11 13.66 -24.70
CA LEU A 573 -16.73 12.81 -23.67
C LEU A 573 -16.56 13.46 -22.29
N LEU A 574 -17.68 13.75 -21.63
CA LEU A 574 -17.71 14.38 -20.32
C LEU A 574 -17.71 13.32 -19.22
N ALA A 575 -16.66 13.31 -18.40
CA ALA A 575 -16.47 12.42 -17.26
C ALA A 575 -16.23 13.25 -15.98
N LEU A 576 -17.17 14.16 -15.70
CA LEU A 576 -17.07 15.20 -14.69
C LEU A 576 -17.64 14.81 -13.31
N GLY A 577 -18.21 13.61 -13.18
CA GLY A 577 -18.95 13.17 -12.00
C GLY A 577 -20.45 13.48 -12.10
N GLN A 578 -21.19 13.12 -11.06
CA GLN A 578 -22.64 13.25 -10.97
C GLN A 578 -23.05 13.76 -9.58
N VAL A 579 -24.24 14.37 -9.48
CA VAL A 579 -24.82 14.76 -8.18
C VAL A 579 -25.52 13.58 -7.52
N ASN A 580 -25.76 13.64 -6.21
CA ASN A 580 -26.54 12.60 -5.53
C ASN A 580 -28.01 12.68 -5.97
N GLU A 581 -28.61 11.53 -6.30
CA GLU A 581 -30.02 11.46 -6.68
C GLU A 581 -30.93 11.65 -5.47
N ARG A 582 -31.88 12.58 -5.57
CA ARG A 582 -32.88 12.88 -4.53
C ARG A 582 -34.28 13.13 -5.08
N GLU A 583 -34.44 13.23 -6.41
CA GLU A 583 -35.72 13.53 -7.06
C GLU A 583 -36.74 12.38 -6.93
N LEU A 584 -36.27 11.15 -6.66
CA LEU A 584 -37.14 10.01 -6.37
C LEU A 584 -37.97 10.22 -5.09
N LEU A 585 -37.45 10.96 -4.11
CA LEU A 585 -38.11 11.12 -2.82
C LEU A 585 -39.35 12.02 -2.94
N PRO A 586 -40.49 11.63 -2.34
CA PRO A 586 -41.62 12.54 -2.15
C PRO A 586 -41.20 13.87 -1.52
N ARG A 587 -41.83 14.97 -1.92
CA ARG A 587 -41.40 16.34 -1.56
C ARG A 587 -41.43 16.63 -0.06
N ASP A 588 -42.28 15.92 0.68
CA ASP A 588 -42.48 16.01 2.12
C ASP A 588 -41.57 15.07 2.92
N TRP A 589 -40.70 14.31 2.24
CA TRP A 589 -39.74 13.40 2.87
C TRP A 589 -38.39 14.08 3.06
N GLU A 590 -37.85 13.97 4.27
CA GLU A 590 -36.56 14.53 4.67
C GLU A 590 -35.52 13.43 4.89
N VAL A 591 -34.28 13.68 4.48
CA VAL A 591 -33.15 12.78 4.74
C VAL A 591 -32.37 13.26 5.96
N LYS A 592 -32.22 12.42 6.99
CA LYS A 592 -31.36 12.65 8.16
C LYS A 592 -30.49 11.42 8.39
N GLU A 593 -29.17 11.55 8.25
CA GLU A 593 -28.20 10.45 8.46
C GLU A 593 -28.52 9.18 7.65
N GLY A 594 -29.00 9.35 6.42
CA GLY A 594 -29.43 8.27 5.53
C GLY A 594 -30.75 7.60 5.92
N ARG A 595 -31.44 8.09 6.96
CA ARG A 595 -32.82 7.71 7.34
C ARG A 595 -33.81 8.69 6.72
N ILE A 596 -34.96 8.20 6.28
CA ILE A 596 -36.04 9.04 5.79
C ILE A 596 -37.05 9.37 6.89
N TRP A 597 -37.48 10.62 6.93
CA TRP A 597 -38.43 11.17 7.88
C TRP A 597 -39.58 11.88 7.16
N GLN A 598 -40.76 11.84 7.76
CA GLN A 598 -41.94 12.60 7.31
C GLN A 598 -42.63 13.16 8.55
N GLU A 599 -42.91 14.46 8.55
CA GLU A 599 -43.59 15.17 9.66
C GLU A 599 -42.98 14.88 11.06
N GLY A 600 -41.66 14.71 11.13
CA GLY A 600 -40.95 14.45 12.39
C GLY A 600 -40.95 12.98 12.85
N SER A 601 -41.55 12.05 12.09
CA SER A 601 -41.52 10.61 12.34
C SER A 601 -40.62 9.88 11.35
N ALA A 602 -39.87 8.88 11.81
CA ALA A 602 -39.03 8.06 10.94
C ALA A 602 -39.91 7.06 10.15
N LEU A 603 -39.85 7.11 8.82
CA LEU A 603 -40.52 6.16 7.92
C LEU A 603 -39.63 4.95 7.72
N PRO A 604 -40.07 3.71 7.45
CA PRO A 604 -39.20 2.54 7.25
C PRO A 604 -38.41 2.56 5.90
N VAL A 605 -37.79 3.69 5.56
CA VAL A 605 -36.97 3.89 4.34
C VAL A 605 -35.57 4.40 4.70
N TRP A 606 -34.54 3.84 4.06
CA TRP A 606 -33.13 4.21 4.23
C TRP A 606 -32.45 4.40 2.87
N LEU A 607 -31.48 5.31 2.81
CA LEU A 607 -30.58 5.46 1.68
C LEU A 607 -29.31 4.62 1.88
N ALA A 608 -28.81 4.02 0.81
CA ALA A 608 -27.54 3.30 0.83
C ALA A 608 -26.78 3.41 -0.51
N GLY A 609 -25.46 3.47 -0.42
CA GLY A 609 -24.56 3.62 -1.56
C GLY A 609 -24.28 5.09 -1.93
N ASP A 610 -24.09 5.33 -3.22
CA ASP A 610 -23.69 6.65 -3.73
C ASP A 610 -24.76 7.71 -3.51
N CYS A 611 -26.06 7.37 -3.60
CA CYS A 611 -27.16 8.30 -3.28
C CYS A 611 -27.09 8.82 -1.83
N CYS A 612 -26.51 8.04 -0.92
CA CYS A 612 -26.36 8.40 0.48
C CYS A 612 -25.06 9.18 0.75
N THR A 613 -23.94 8.72 0.20
CA THR A 613 -22.60 9.15 0.64
C THR A 613 -21.83 9.96 -0.40
N GLY A 614 -22.08 9.72 -1.70
CA GLY A 614 -21.35 10.35 -2.80
C GLY A 614 -19.89 9.91 -2.97
N GLU A 615 -19.46 8.81 -2.34
CA GLU A 615 -18.06 8.34 -2.39
C GLU A 615 -17.64 7.81 -3.77
N GLY A 616 -18.58 7.28 -4.57
CA GLY A 616 -18.39 7.01 -5.99
C GLY A 616 -17.46 5.85 -6.34
N THR A 617 -17.33 4.86 -5.44
CA THR A 617 -16.58 3.63 -5.73
C THR A 617 -17.36 2.39 -5.28
N VAL A 618 -17.16 1.29 -6.01
CA VAL A 618 -17.87 0.02 -5.80
C VAL A 618 -17.73 -0.49 -4.35
N THR A 619 -16.53 -0.43 -3.78
CA THR A 619 -16.28 -0.90 -2.42
C THR A 619 -16.93 -0.05 -1.34
N HIS A 620 -17.02 1.28 -1.55
CA HIS A 620 -17.73 2.16 -0.63
C HIS A 620 -19.23 1.90 -0.67
N ALA A 621 -19.79 1.69 -1.87
CA ALA A 621 -21.20 1.34 -2.04
C ALA A 621 -21.56 0.03 -1.34
N ILE A 622 -20.74 -1.02 -1.50
CA ILE A 622 -20.92 -2.32 -0.84
C ILE A 622 -20.85 -2.18 0.68
N GLY A 623 -19.83 -1.49 1.20
CA GLY A 623 -19.62 -1.32 2.62
C GLY A 623 -20.70 -0.46 3.29
N ASN A 624 -21.11 0.64 2.66
CA ASN A 624 -22.19 1.48 3.15
C ASN A 624 -23.50 0.68 3.23
N ALA A 625 -23.88 -0.05 2.18
CA ALA A 625 -25.08 -0.87 2.18
C ALA A 625 -25.07 -1.93 3.29
N ARG A 626 -23.94 -2.62 3.49
CA ARG A 626 -23.78 -3.60 4.58
C ARG A 626 -24.00 -2.95 5.95
N ARG A 627 -23.36 -1.81 6.22
CA ARG A 627 -23.55 -1.08 7.49
C ARG A 627 -24.99 -0.62 7.68
N THR A 628 -25.64 -0.16 6.61
CA THR A 628 -27.05 0.24 6.63
C THR A 628 -27.95 -0.94 6.98
N VAL A 629 -27.74 -2.12 6.39
CA VAL A 629 -28.50 -3.35 6.73
C VAL A 629 -28.33 -3.71 8.20
N ILE A 630 -27.10 -3.73 8.72
CA ILE A 630 -26.84 -4.04 10.14
C ILE A 630 -27.58 -3.07 11.07
N ARG A 631 -27.57 -1.77 10.75
CA ARG A 631 -28.33 -0.76 11.50
C ARG A 631 -29.83 -1.01 11.46
N ILE A 632 -30.39 -1.33 10.30
CA ILE A 632 -31.82 -1.61 10.14
C ILE A 632 -32.24 -2.79 10.99
N LEU A 633 -31.50 -3.90 10.93
CA LEU A 633 -31.83 -5.11 11.68
C LEU A 633 -31.75 -4.87 13.20
N ALA A 634 -30.71 -4.16 13.67
CA ALA A 634 -30.60 -3.80 15.08
C ALA A 634 -31.78 -2.94 15.57
N GLU A 635 -32.21 -1.96 14.76
CA GLU A 635 -33.38 -1.11 15.06
C GLU A 635 -34.68 -1.93 15.10
N LEU A 636 -34.89 -2.81 14.12
CA LEU A 636 -36.12 -3.61 14.00
C LEU A 636 -36.25 -4.69 15.09
N ASP A 637 -35.14 -5.31 15.50
CA ASP A 637 -35.14 -6.40 16.48
C ASP A 637 -34.91 -5.91 17.92
N ALA A 638 -34.77 -4.59 18.12
CA ALA A 638 -34.39 -3.97 19.40
C ALA A 638 -33.14 -4.63 20.02
N GLY A 639 -32.26 -5.16 19.17
CA GLY A 639 -31.05 -5.85 19.55
C GLY A 639 -29.87 -4.90 19.69
N PRO A 640 -28.77 -5.33 20.34
CA PRO A 640 -27.52 -4.59 20.24
C PRO A 640 -27.14 -4.50 18.75
N LEU A 641 -26.69 -3.32 18.32
CA LEU A 641 -25.98 -3.19 17.05
C LEU A 641 -24.89 -4.26 17.06
N GLU A 642 -24.94 -5.19 16.09
CA GLU A 642 -23.83 -6.12 15.84
C GLU A 642 -22.58 -5.24 15.86
N THR A 643 -21.68 -5.46 16.83
CA THR A 643 -20.46 -4.66 16.90
C THR A 643 -19.67 -5.03 15.66
N LEU A 644 -19.85 -4.27 14.59
CA LEU A 644 -18.86 -4.08 13.54
C LEU A 644 -17.56 -3.97 14.33
N PRO A 645 -16.58 -4.88 14.11
CA PRO A 645 -15.43 -4.99 14.99
C PRO A 645 -14.96 -3.58 15.26
N ALA A 646 -15.14 -3.14 16.51
CA ALA A 646 -14.75 -1.79 16.90
C ALA A 646 -13.32 -1.69 16.39
N ALA A 647 -13.02 -0.70 15.55
CA ALA A 647 -11.64 -0.47 15.18
C ALA A 647 -10.91 -0.43 16.51
N ALA A 648 -10.11 -1.47 16.82
CA ALA A 648 -9.31 -1.47 18.02
C ALA A 648 -8.62 -0.11 18.02
N ASP A 649 -8.73 0.61 19.13
CA ASP A 649 -8.57 2.08 19.21
C ASP A 649 -7.29 2.61 18.56
N GLN A 650 -6.33 1.71 18.32
CA GLN A 650 -5.07 1.94 17.67
C GLN A 650 -4.90 1.09 16.40
N VAL A 651 -4.80 1.76 15.25
CA VAL A 651 -4.30 1.19 14.00
C VAL A 651 -2.79 1.01 14.11
N VAL A 652 -2.28 -0.16 13.73
CA VAL A 652 -0.85 -0.45 13.80
C VAL A 652 -0.07 0.38 12.78
N ALA A 653 0.87 1.18 13.23
CA ALA A 653 1.75 1.98 12.39
C ALA A 653 2.97 1.17 11.89
N PRO A 654 3.62 1.57 10.78
CA PRO A 654 4.81 0.88 10.27
C PRO A 654 5.94 0.75 11.30
N ALA A 655 6.14 1.78 12.13
CA ALA A 655 7.19 1.80 13.16
C ALA A 655 6.97 0.78 14.29
N GLN A 656 5.77 0.23 14.43
CA GLN A 656 5.44 -0.80 15.42
C GLN A 656 5.69 -2.22 14.87
N ILE A 657 5.92 -2.37 13.57
CA ILE A 657 6.28 -3.64 12.95
C ILE A 657 7.81 -3.78 12.97
N ARG A 658 8.29 -4.97 13.32
CA ARG A 658 9.72 -5.26 13.28
C ARG A 658 10.12 -5.84 11.95
N PHE A 659 10.50 -4.96 11.03
CA PHE A 659 10.94 -5.34 9.69
C PHE A 659 12.11 -6.33 9.68
N SER A 660 12.98 -6.33 10.70
CA SER A 660 14.09 -7.28 10.79
C SER A 660 13.67 -8.76 10.93
N ALA A 661 12.40 -9.03 11.22
CA ALA A 661 11.84 -10.38 11.30
C ALA A 661 11.28 -10.89 9.97
N PHE A 662 11.38 -10.11 8.88
CA PHE A 662 10.82 -10.42 7.58
C PHE A 662 11.88 -10.31 6.49
N GLU A 663 11.76 -11.15 5.47
CA GLU A 663 12.61 -11.11 4.29
C GLU A 663 12.10 -10.07 3.30
N VAL A 664 13.04 -9.41 2.62
CA VAL A 664 12.74 -8.50 1.51
C VAL A 664 12.32 -9.35 0.31
N ASP A 665 11.09 -9.10 -0.15
CA ASP A 665 10.48 -9.77 -1.29
C ASP A 665 9.57 -8.75 -2.00
N PRO A 666 9.84 -8.40 -3.27
CA PRO A 666 9.05 -7.39 -3.99
C PRO A 666 7.60 -7.85 -4.22
N PRO A 667 6.65 -6.92 -4.41
CA PRO A 667 5.26 -7.28 -4.64
C PRO A 667 5.08 -8.06 -5.93
N GLY A 668 4.26 -9.11 -5.85
CA GLY A 668 3.78 -9.86 -7.00
C GLY A 668 3.06 -8.93 -7.97
N GLN A 669 3.48 -8.98 -9.23
CA GLN A 669 2.93 -8.16 -10.30
C GLN A 669 1.79 -8.90 -10.98
N ASP A 670 0.72 -8.16 -11.29
CA ASP A 670 -0.37 -8.70 -12.11
C ASP A 670 0.13 -8.98 -13.52
N ARG A 671 -0.34 -10.08 -14.08
CA ARG A 671 -0.11 -10.42 -15.48
C ARG A 671 -1.04 -9.60 -16.36
N HIS A 672 -0.57 -9.16 -17.51
CA HIS A 672 -1.36 -8.39 -18.46
C HIS A 672 -1.24 -8.98 -19.87
N ILE A 673 -2.29 -8.82 -20.68
CA ILE A 673 -2.17 -9.10 -22.11
C ILE A 673 -1.25 -8.04 -22.78
N PRO A 674 -0.54 -8.37 -23.88
CA PRO A 674 0.30 -7.40 -24.57
C PRO A 674 -0.48 -6.16 -25.03
N ILE A 675 0.11 -4.97 -24.89
CA ILE A 675 -0.54 -3.68 -25.24
C ILE A 675 -1.03 -3.65 -26.70
N ALA A 676 -0.28 -4.23 -27.63
CA ALA A 676 -0.69 -4.31 -29.03
C ALA A 676 -2.02 -5.06 -29.22
N GLN A 677 -2.24 -6.14 -28.45
CA GLN A 677 -3.48 -6.90 -28.44
C GLN A 677 -4.60 -6.15 -27.67
N ALA A 678 -4.24 -5.50 -26.56
CA ALA A 678 -5.18 -4.73 -25.74
C ALA A 678 -5.83 -3.58 -26.53
N ARG A 679 -5.09 -2.92 -27.42
CA ARG A 679 -5.60 -1.82 -28.27
C ARG A 679 -6.63 -2.27 -29.29
N GLN A 680 -6.65 -3.54 -29.66
CA GLN A 680 -7.48 -4.09 -30.72
C GLN A 680 -8.66 -4.92 -30.21
N SER A 681 -8.78 -5.09 -28.89
CA SER A 681 -9.78 -5.97 -28.31
C SER A 681 -10.31 -5.46 -26.98
N PHE A 682 -11.51 -5.92 -26.63
CA PHE A 682 -12.11 -5.73 -25.31
C PHE A 682 -11.86 -6.95 -24.40
N ALA A 683 -10.85 -7.77 -24.70
CA ALA A 683 -10.44 -8.86 -23.84
C ALA A 683 -9.97 -8.33 -22.48
N GLU A 684 -10.17 -9.11 -21.42
CA GLU A 684 -9.76 -8.75 -20.07
C GLU A 684 -8.26 -8.41 -20.05
N PHE A 685 -7.93 -7.17 -19.67
CA PHE A 685 -6.57 -6.65 -19.81
C PHE A 685 -5.63 -7.15 -18.72
N ASN A 686 -6.06 -7.01 -17.47
CA ASN A 686 -5.36 -7.50 -16.29
C ASN A 686 -5.84 -8.92 -15.98
N LEU A 687 -4.91 -9.86 -15.87
CA LEU A 687 -5.14 -11.30 -15.64
C LEU A 687 -4.84 -11.72 -14.18
N GLY A 688 -4.54 -10.77 -13.30
CA GLY A 688 -4.24 -10.97 -11.90
C GLY A 688 -2.92 -11.68 -11.63
N LEU A 689 -2.75 -12.11 -10.38
CA LEU A 689 -1.61 -12.90 -9.94
C LEU A 689 -1.64 -14.31 -10.55
N ASP A 690 -0.45 -14.89 -10.73
CA ASP A 690 -0.31 -16.28 -11.18
C ASP A 690 -0.70 -17.29 -10.09
N GLY A 691 -0.46 -16.94 -8.82
CA GLY A 691 -0.75 -17.78 -7.67
C GLY A 691 -0.88 -17.01 -6.35
N PRO A 692 -1.12 -17.72 -5.24
CA PRO A 692 -1.37 -17.12 -3.93
C PRO A 692 -0.08 -16.76 -3.17
N GLN A 693 1.10 -16.87 -3.78
CA GLN A 693 2.40 -16.67 -3.10
C GLN A 693 2.51 -15.27 -2.47
N GLU A 694 1.87 -14.27 -3.08
CA GLU A 694 1.75 -12.91 -2.55
C GLU A 694 1.20 -12.89 -1.12
N ALA A 695 0.35 -13.86 -0.74
CA ALA A 695 -0.14 -13.98 0.62
C ALA A 695 1.02 -14.05 1.61
N GLN A 696 2.09 -14.80 1.30
CA GLN A 696 3.24 -15.01 2.18
C GLN A 696 3.89 -13.70 2.62
N ARG A 697 3.78 -12.66 1.78
CA ARG A 697 4.30 -11.34 2.08
C ARG A 697 3.56 -10.60 3.21
N CYS A 698 2.33 -10.98 3.54
CA CYS A 698 1.59 -10.27 4.58
C CYS A 698 2.26 -10.38 5.97
N PHE A 699 2.56 -9.22 6.58
CA PHE A 699 3.08 -9.11 7.94
C PHE A 699 2.08 -9.54 9.01
N SER A 700 0.77 -9.55 8.69
CA SER A 700 -0.30 -9.80 9.67
C SER A 700 -0.28 -8.78 10.82
N CYS A 701 -0.12 -7.51 10.47
CA CYS A 701 0.00 -6.39 11.41
C CYS A 701 -1.09 -6.45 12.48
N GLY A 702 -0.69 -6.34 13.75
CA GLY A 702 -1.63 -6.30 14.89
C GLY A 702 -2.22 -7.65 15.30
N GLN A 703 -1.86 -8.74 14.63
CA GLN A 703 -2.47 -10.05 14.86
C GLN A 703 -1.40 -11.10 15.21
N CYS A 704 -1.67 -11.90 16.24
CA CYS A 704 -0.79 -12.99 16.63
C CYS A 704 -0.95 -14.15 15.64
N THR A 705 0.12 -14.48 14.91
CA THR A 705 0.12 -15.61 13.94
C THR A 705 0.65 -16.91 14.53
N GLN A 706 0.96 -16.89 15.83
CA GLN A 706 1.62 -17.97 16.55
C GLN A 706 3.04 -18.29 16.06
N CYS A 707 3.86 -17.28 15.73
CA CYS A 707 5.20 -17.47 15.13
C CYS A 707 6.34 -17.85 16.11
N ASP A 708 6.03 -18.25 17.35
CA ASP A 708 6.99 -18.66 18.39
C ASP A 708 8.03 -17.62 18.84
N THR A 709 8.10 -16.43 18.25
CA THR A 709 9.09 -15.41 18.62
C THR A 709 9.01 -15.04 20.11
N CYS A 710 7.81 -14.87 20.65
CA CYS A 710 7.63 -14.58 22.08
C CYS A 710 8.14 -15.70 23.00
N LEU A 711 8.05 -16.97 22.57
CA LEU A 711 8.56 -18.12 23.32
C LEU A 711 10.09 -18.12 23.32
N ILE A 712 10.68 -17.94 22.13
CA ILE A 712 12.13 -17.93 21.91
C ILE A 712 12.81 -16.81 22.72
N TYR A 713 12.21 -15.62 22.74
CA TYR A 713 12.77 -14.46 23.42
C TYR A 713 12.36 -14.34 24.89
N CYS A 714 11.56 -15.26 25.42
CA CYS A 714 11.21 -15.26 26.84
C CYS A 714 12.43 -15.75 27.65
N PRO A 715 13.11 -14.88 28.43
CA PRO A 715 14.31 -15.29 29.15
C PRO A 715 14.05 -16.33 30.24
N ASP A 716 12.80 -16.41 30.71
CA ASP A 716 12.39 -17.29 31.81
C ASP A 716 11.61 -18.52 31.31
N GLY A 717 11.35 -18.64 30.00
CA GLY A 717 10.60 -19.79 29.43
C GLY A 717 9.14 -19.91 29.89
N ILE A 718 8.53 -18.80 30.36
CA ILE A 718 7.20 -18.80 31.01
C ILE A 718 6.02 -18.57 30.05
N ILE A 719 6.28 -18.52 28.74
CA ILE A 719 5.24 -18.46 27.70
C ILE A 719 5.06 -19.86 27.11
N TYR A 720 3.82 -20.34 27.02
CA TYR A 720 3.50 -21.68 26.56
C TYR A 720 2.32 -21.70 25.58
N ARG A 721 2.24 -22.76 24.77
CA ARG A 721 1.15 -23.01 23.82
C ARG A 721 -0.08 -23.55 24.55
N SER A 722 -1.26 -23.06 24.19
CA SER A 722 -2.55 -23.58 24.62
C SER A 722 -3.48 -23.76 23.41
N ALA A 723 -4.64 -24.40 23.61
CA ALA A 723 -5.64 -24.57 22.55
C ALA A 723 -6.18 -23.22 22.00
N GLU A 724 -6.15 -22.16 22.81
CA GLU A 724 -6.65 -20.82 22.46
C GLU A 724 -5.52 -19.89 21.96
N GLY A 725 -4.31 -20.40 21.77
CA GLY A 725 -3.12 -19.62 21.44
C GLY A 725 -2.10 -19.56 22.58
N TYR A 726 -1.24 -18.55 22.59
CA TYR A 726 -0.18 -18.46 23.61
C TYR A 726 -0.69 -17.89 24.93
N ARG A 727 -0.18 -18.42 26.04
CA ARG A 727 -0.44 -17.94 27.40
C ARG A 727 0.86 -17.63 28.11
N VAL A 728 0.78 -16.70 29.07
CA VAL A 728 1.91 -16.25 29.90
C VAL A 728 1.63 -16.72 31.32
N ASP A 729 2.58 -17.42 31.95
CA ASP A 729 2.53 -17.69 33.39
C ASP A 729 2.83 -16.40 34.16
N LEU A 730 1.77 -15.72 34.62
CA LEU A 730 1.86 -14.43 35.31
C LEU A 730 2.45 -14.54 36.73
N GLU A 731 2.43 -15.73 37.34
CA GLU A 731 3.03 -15.97 38.65
C GLU A 731 4.57 -16.01 38.57
N ARG A 732 5.11 -16.35 37.39
CA ARG A 732 6.56 -16.43 37.13
C ARG A 732 7.06 -15.36 36.15
N CYS A 733 6.17 -14.53 35.60
CA CYS A 733 6.56 -13.46 34.69
C CYS A 733 7.10 -12.23 35.44
N LYS A 734 8.42 -11.98 35.32
CA LYS A 734 9.07 -10.78 35.88
C LYS A 734 8.78 -9.46 35.14
N GLY A 735 7.96 -9.49 34.08
CA GLY A 735 7.51 -8.29 33.37
C GLY A 735 8.61 -7.53 32.60
N CYS A 736 9.66 -8.22 32.14
CA CYS A 736 10.77 -7.58 31.41
C CYS A 736 10.40 -7.00 30.02
N GLY A 737 9.25 -7.41 29.46
CA GLY A 737 8.75 -6.91 28.17
C GLY A 737 9.51 -7.35 26.93
N MET A 738 10.49 -8.26 27.03
CA MET A 738 11.23 -8.76 25.85
C MET A 738 10.31 -9.38 24.80
N CYS A 739 9.36 -10.23 25.20
CA CYS A 739 8.39 -10.82 24.26
C CYS A 739 7.54 -9.76 23.53
N VAL A 740 7.23 -8.63 24.18
CA VAL A 740 6.51 -7.50 23.59
C VAL A 740 7.41 -6.74 22.61
N ALA A 741 8.61 -6.38 23.06
CA ALA A 741 9.59 -5.66 22.24
C ALA A 741 10.02 -6.46 21.00
N GLU A 742 10.07 -7.79 21.14
CA GLU A 742 10.52 -8.72 20.11
C GLU A 742 9.37 -9.22 19.20
N CYS A 743 8.11 -8.90 19.53
CA CYS A 743 6.96 -9.30 18.74
C CYS A 743 7.02 -8.70 17.33
N PRO A 744 7.10 -9.52 16.25
CA PRO A 744 7.30 -8.97 14.91
C PRO A 744 6.17 -8.09 14.40
N ARG A 745 4.97 -8.28 14.95
CA ARG A 745 3.69 -7.84 14.37
C ARG A 745 2.96 -6.82 15.23
N CYS A 746 3.51 -6.44 16.39
CA CYS A 746 2.79 -5.67 17.40
C CYS A 746 1.49 -6.37 17.81
N ALA A 747 1.58 -7.61 18.30
CA ALA A 747 0.43 -8.41 18.77
C ALA A 747 0.47 -8.68 20.29
N MET A 748 1.32 -7.93 21.01
CA MET A 748 1.46 -8.00 22.45
C MET A 748 1.65 -6.59 23.00
N GLU A 749 1.24 -6.37 24.25
CA GLU A 749 1.47 -5.11 24.98
C GLU A 749 1.84 -5.37 26.44
N MET A 750 2.39 -4.35 27.09
CA MET A 750 2.66 -4.39 28.53
C MET A 750 1.48 -3.75 29.28
N HIS A 751 1.04 -4.41 30.34
CA HIS A 751 -0.02 -3.94 31.23
C HIS A 751 0.48 -3.80 32.65
N GLU A 752 -0.10 -2.86 33.41
CA GLU A 752 0.07 -2.80 34.86
C GLU A 752 -0.78 -3.87 35.55
N LYS A 753 -0.15 -4.71 36.38
CA LYS A 753 -0.86 -5.78 37.11
C LYS A 753 -1.91 -5.24 38.10
N ASN A 754 -1.74 -4.01 38.59
CA ASN A 754 -2.57 -3.41 39.63
C ASN A 754 -3.69 -2.48 39.09
N ALA A 755 -3.78 -2.30 37.76
CA ALA A 755 -4.80 -1.43 37.14
C ALA A 755 -6.14 -2.15 36.87
N GLN A 756 -6.16 -3.48 36.91
CA GLN A 756 -7.39 -4.27 36.89
C GLN A 756 -7.78 -4.60 38.34
N GLY A 757 -8.66 -3.79 38.91
CA GLY A 757 -9.22 -4.02 40.24
C GLY A 757 -10.01 -5.33 40.30
N GLY A 758 -9.32 -6.40 40.68
CA GLY A 758 -9.87 -7.65 41.18
C GLY A 758 -8.88 -8.18 42.20
N LYS A 759 -9.24 -8.10 43.49
CA LYS A 759 -8.48 -8.76 44.57
C LYS A 759 -8.33 -10.26 44.25
N PRO A 760 -7.24 -10.90 44.72
CA PRO A 760 -6.93 -12.30 44.47
C PRO A 760 -8.06 -13.25 44.87
#